data_AF-A0AB34C5H7-F1
#
_entry.id   AF-A0AB34C5H7-F1
#
_cell.length_a   1.000
_cell.length_b   1.000
_cell.length_c   1.000
_cell.angle_alpha   90.00
_cell.angle_beta   90.00
_cell.angle_gamma   90.00
#
_symmetry.space_group_name_H-M   'P 1'
#
loop_
_entity.id
_entity.type
_entity.pdbx_description
1 polymer ?
#
loop_
_entity_poly.entity_id
_entity_poly.type
_entity_poly.pdbx_seq_one_letter_code
_entity_poly.pdbx_strand_id
1 'polypeptide(L)'
;MDNSNGSGNNLVLWLPGSALILSLVVSTFALTREPFLEPRPIGAQFQAQPPIEARLWQDPFDALERHRKKFKDGNKPPSNDFECSSDLVVVTPAVLDEKKTQQPAEPPQLMVALVEGGPYADEVEMRRRIRYAILAGVKNSRMVPEDEQHIRCLALADDLSGTPITSQAGQQEKSKYAEIPYETFIANPFDPPRDMQDKQRPSARTILLWVKQEHLGSHPLQRLEALRLTLQSRLHSDCGPPQTCPGVSNQTLLKVIGPSTSKVLLDMYRDEANGHAKPDIEIYSPLATADYDILMHALGKPSPSEATSQQQTPATPKHPMNLLRTVSHDGTMTRLLLEELKLRHVDPVAGVRCREGAPQLVGTHCDTGWQRPSRIALVSEWDSFYSRALSESFKSQVAQDAGIDSKDQAAVNDWVLRFSYLRGVDGRLPEEVASGNKAPGSDDNKNSKDKNTLDLSPLEKSDGNSQLDYLRRLADHIAREDEAYRREGTSGIGAIGVLGADTYDKLLVLQALKGRMPNKVFFSTNLDARMLQRGQAQTTRNLILAAPYGLTLTRALQQDVPPFRDSLQSAVFIAVLAAQAPQHYDAKRAKFDYTNSVLLSPSIYEVGISGFIPLSNKLTAGRPKDCAAPNQTQPRSNDIMALRCLQDPSPTPYPELSQSERDTLDERQSFYWAGPLSFILLVLAILLGWWWTYVQSSDNKLPPWVRSIPLTLYVASGLSAWLAMQFWRVEPMWMTFILILLGVICSGLIRRVQRQPVQTGHSPVHANSGLFDASAWYIVTPTVVFILALLWIYQTRRALTADGMGEPMFLFEGISAWPTVALRLLAVVISITALAWGWRTLRINSSEIEKAYHLDLYMGRLRMSLWGQLLRLVHREKGPTLYKWRAALGRCLYLILFPLSSDTRDWHTPRRLTAALQSHVAEERKIIFVTRFWKEHCVGGTFGARMLRSILATWIFVVATSVLFVLWPMPSIPVRGDSPIWMLSWLLPTLAFQLLVFWVVDANRLLTRFIRHLSMNYAVWPRALRWEHQRVFGVPLHPCIDDWMDMQLIAKRTATVSRLIYAPTLVMLIMIASRNSVFDNWPTPPSIVISFLLTALILLVSALSLRHAAEKARRAALQRLDNHLLETPDNTPLYSKLKLIRERINTLSTGAFSRYSEEPLVRALLLSLTGVGGSLIVDALNYAKF
;
A
#
# COMPACT_ATOMS: atom_id res chain seq x y z
N MET A 1 -50.16 -28.01 -2.67
CA MET A 1 -48.96 -28.80 -2.32
C MET A 1 -47.85 -27.80 -2.03
N ASP A 2 -47.89 -27.21 -0.84
CA ASP A 2 -46.87 -26.30 -0.34
C ASP A 2 -45.87 -27.14 0.46
N ASN A 3 -44.77 -27.52 -0.20
CA ASN A 3 -43.56 -28.00 0.47
C ASN A 3 -42.48 -26.94 0.25
N SER A 4 -42.54 -25.86 1.03
CA SER A 4 -41.49 -24.84 1.12
C SER A 4 -40.51 -25.08 2.26
N ASN A 5 -40.40 -26.33 2.74
CA ASN A 5 -39.39 -26.72 3.72
C ASN A 5 -38.17 -27.31 3.01
N GLY A 6 -37.17 -26.46 2.76
CA GLY A 6 -35.83 -26.92 2.40
C GLY A 6 -35.09 -26.01 1.45
N SER A 7 -34.38 -25.01 1.99
CA SER A 7 -33.04 -24.56 1.52
C SER A 7 -32.60 -23.23 2.16
N GLY A 8 -33.44 -22.58 2.98
CA GLY A 8 -33.18 -21.24 3.52
C GLY A 8 -31.96 -21.12 4.44
N ASN A 9 -31.58 -22.19 5.14
CA ASN A 9 -30.54 -22.12 6.18
C ASN A 9 -29.09 -22.05 5.66
N ASN A 10 -28.84 -22.26 4.36
CA ASN A 10 -27.47 -22.26 3.83
C ASN A 10 -26.97 -20.86 3.39
N LEU A 11 -27.83 -19.84 3.42
CA LEU A 11 -27.48 -18.46 3.05
C LEU A 11 -27.09 -17.58 4.26
N VAL A 12 -27.41 -18.02 5.48
CA VAL A 12 -27.16 -17.27 6.72
C VAL A 12 -25.65 -17.09 6.99
N LEU A 13 -24.77 -17.89 6.37
CA LEU A 13 -23.32 -17.79 6.58
C LEU A 13 -22.62 -16.76 5.66
N TRP A 14 -23.23 -16.36 4.55
CA TRP A 14 -22.66 -15.37 3.60
C TRP A 14 -22.98 -13.91 3.99
N LEU A 15 -23.94 -13.72 4.89
CA LEU A 15 -24.44 -12.43 5.37
C LEU A 15 -23.54 -11.75 6.43
N PRO A 16 -23.03 -12.44 7.46
CA PRO A 16 -22.22 -11.77 8.49
C PRO A 16 -20.81 -11.42 8.00
N GLY A 17 -20.20 -12.24 7.11
CA GLY A 17 -18.83 -12.00 6.64
C GLY A 17 -18.70 -10.77 5.74
N SER A 18 -19.65 -10.53 4.84
CA SER A 18 -19.63 -9.36 3.95
C SER A 18 -19.92 -8.06 4.69
N ALA A 19 -20.86 -8.07 5.64
CA ALA A 19 -21.15 -6.94 6.51
C ALA A 19 -20.02 -6.65 7.51
N LEU A 20 -19.33 -7.68 8.04
CA LEU A 20 -18.13 -7.51 8.88
C LEU A 20 -16.97 -6.93 8.08
N ILE A 21 -16.70 -7.41 6.87
CA ILE A 21 -15.63 -6.87 6.03
C ILE A 21 -15.93 -5.41 5.69
N LEU A 22 -17.18 -5.07 5.33
CA LEU A 22 -17.54 -3.69 5.01
C LEU A 22 -17.55 -2.79 6.25
N SER A 23 -18.02 -3.28 7.40
CA SER A 23 -17.96 -2.58 8.70
C SER A 23 -16.52 -2.36 9.17
N LEU A 24 -15.63 -3.33 8.95
CA LEU A 24 -14.21 -3.22 9.31
C LEU A 24 -13.48 -2.26 8.36
N VAL A 25 -13.86 -2.22 7.08
CA VAL A 25 -13.41 -1.19 6.13
C VAL A 25 -13.93 0.20 6.53
N VAL A 26 -15.19 0.35 6.93
CA VAL A 26 -15.76 1.64 7.36
C VAL A 26 -15.22 2.09 8.72
N SER A 27 -15.02 1.19 9.69
CA SER A 27 -14.40 1.50 10.99
C SER A 27 -12.91 1.83 10.86
N THR A 28 -12.19 1.24 9.89
CA THR A 28 -10.80 1.65 9.61
C THR A 28 -10.72 3.05 8.99
N PHE A 29 -11.78 3.54 8.31
CA PHE A 29 -11.88 4.95 7.92
C PHE A 29 -12.18 5.91 9.09
N ALA A 30 -12.72 5.42 10.21
CA ALA A 30 -13.17 6.24 11.34
C ALA A 30 -12.15 6.38 12.49
N LEU A 31 -11.03 5.66 12.47
CA LEU A 31 -9.96 5.79 13.47
C LEU A 31 -9.04 6.99 13.17
N THR A 32 -9.63 8.17 12.97
CA THR A 32 -8.90 9.43 13.03
C THR A 32 -8.71 9.79 14.50
N ARG A 33 -7.47 9.78 15.01
CA ARG A 33 -7.18 10.39 16.33
C ARG A 33 -7.71 11.83 16.30
N GLU A 34 -8.42 12.33 17.28
CA GLU A 34 -8.78 13.76 17.28
C GLU A 34 -7.51 14.60 17.51
N PRO A 35 -7.37 15.79 16.89
CA PRO A 35 -6.28 16.70 17.25
C PRO A 35 -6.43 17.10 18.73
N PHE A 36 -5.31 17.29 19.43
CA PHE A 36 -5.37 17.80 20.80
C PHE A 36 -5.95 19.23 20.77
N LEU A 37 -7.00 19.47 21.54
CA LEU A 37 -7.51 20.81 21.81
C LEU A 37 -6.60 21.44 22.88
N GLU A 38 -6.06 22.63 22.62
CA GLU A 38 -5.27 23.35 23.61
C GLU A 38 -6.18 23.83 24.75
N PRO A 39 -6.04 23.31 25.99
CA PRO A 39 -6.94 23.65 27.08
C PRO A 39 -6.54 24.94 27.81
N ARG A 40 -5.47 25.62 27.37
CA ARG A 40 -4.96 26.80 28.06
C ARG A 40 -5.89 27.99 27.81
N PRO A 41 -6.35 28.70 28.86
CA PRO A 41 -7.01 29.99 28.67
C PRO A 41 -6.04 30.97 28.02
N ILE A 42 -6.57 31.89 27.22
CA ILE A 42 -5.78 32.94 26.55
C ILE A 42 -5.10 33.78 27.65
N GLY A 43 -3.79 33.63 27.79
CA GLY A 43 -3.00 34.20 28.88
C GLY A 43 -2.76 35.71 28.74
N ALA A 44 -2.45 36.34 29.87
CA ALA A 44 -2.28 37.77 30.06
C ALA A 44 -1.11 38.41 29.27
N GLN A 45 -1.18 39.74 29.13
CA GLN A 45 -0.19 40.57 28.44
C GLN A 45 1.17 40.56 29.16
N PHE A 46 2.22 40.29 28.39
CA PHE A 46 3.62 40.24 28.82
C PHE A 46 4.20 41.65 29.09
N GLN A 47 5.01 41.81 30.14
CA GLN A 47 5.82 43.00 30.39
C GLN A 47 7.28 42.73 30.00
N ALA A 48 7.92 43.61 29.23
CA ALA A 48 9.33 43.46 28.84
C ALA A 48 10.25 43.97 29.97
N GLN A 49 10.78 43.06 30.78
CA GLN A 49 11.86 43.34 31.74
C GLN A 49 13.08 42.46 31.39
N PRO A 50 14.32 42.97 31.46
CA PRO A 50 15.52 42.12 31.35
C PRO A 50 15.63 41.21 32.57
N PRO A 51 16.10 39.94 32.43
CA PRO A 51 16.68 39.28 31.25
C PRO A 51 15.67 38.85 30.16
N ILE A 52 16.15 38.54 28.94
CA ILE A 52 15.29 38.23 27.78
C ILE A 52 14.53 36.93 28.03
N GLU A 53 13.22 37.01 28.27
CA GLU A 53 12.35 35.84 28.42
C GLU A 53 12.31 35.00 27.14
N ALA A 54 12.81 33.76 27.23
CA ALA A 54 12.82 32.81 26.13
C ALA A 54 12.66 31.39 26.67
N ARG A 55 11.58 30.70 26.27
CA ARG A 55 11.46 29.27 26.54
C ARG A 55 12.45 28.51 25.66
N LEU A 56 12.99 27.41 26.17
CA LEU A 56 13.99 26.58 25.50
C LEU A 56 13.57 26.05 24.10
N TRP A 57 12.27 25.92 23.83
CA TRP A 57 11.75 25.47 22.52
C TRP A 57 11.62 26.59 21.48
N GLN A 58 11.71 27.87 21.88
CA GLN A 58 11.54 29.02 20.98
C GLN A 58 12.79 29.23 20.12
N ASP A 59 12.65 29.97 19.01
CA ASP A 59 13.81 30.41 18.24
C ASP A 59 14.55 31.52 19.03
N PRO A 60 15.87 31.40 19.28
CA PRO A 60 16.63 32.36 20.08
C PRO A 60 16.64 33.76 19.46
N PHE A 61 16.61 33.88 18.13
CA PHE A 61 16.59 35.18 17.45
C PHE A 61 15.19 35.80 17.45
N ASP A 62 14.14 34.99 17.26
CA ASP A 62 12.74 35.45 17.35
C ASP A 62 12.42 35.95 18.77
N ALA A 63 12.94 35.28 19.82
CA ALA A 63 12.80 35.75 21.20
C ALA A 63 13.46 37.13 21.41
N LEU A 64 14.69 37.31 20.90
CA LEU A 64 15.40 38.59 20.96
C LEU A 64 14.66 39.71 20.20
N GLU A 65 14.18 39.44 18.98
CA GLU A 65 13.43 40.39 18.17
C GLU A 65 12.09 40.77 18.81
N ARG A 66 11.36 39.81 19.40
CA ARG A 66 10.12 40.07 20.15
C ARG A 66 10.36 40.91 21.39
N HIS A 67 11.44 40.62 22.13
CA HIS A 67 11.83 41.42 23.28
C HIS A 67 12.13 42.86 22.86
N ARG A 68 12.91 43.06 21.80
CA ARG A 68 13.18 44.38 21.21
C ARG A 68 11.89 45.11 20.82
N LYS A 69 10.97 44.47 20.09
CA LYS A 69 9.71 45.09 19.67
C LYS A 69 8.89 45.55 20.88
N LYS A 70 8.72 44.69 21.89
CA LYS A 70 7.99 45.03 23.12
C LYS A 70 8.69 46.12 23.95
N PHE A 71 10.01 46.14 23.97
CA PHE A 71 10.78 47.18 24.65
C PHE A 71 10.59 48.55 24.00
N LYS A 72 10.48 48.59 22.66
CA LYS A 72 10.15 49.80 21.88
C LYS A 72 8.72 50.28 22.09
N ASP A 73 7.76 49.36 22.21
CA ASP A 73 6.35 49.69 22.44
C ASP A 73 6.07 50.24 23.86
N GLY A 74 6.96 49.98 24.82
CA GLY A 74 6.81 50.40 26.22
C GLY A 74 7.35 51.80 26.52
N ASN A 75 6.65 52.87 26.12
CA ASN A 75 6.72 54.28 26.62
C ASN A 75 8.03 54.82 27.28
N LYS A 76 9.22 54.43 26.82
CA LYS A 76 10.52 54.93 27.30
C LYS A 76 11.14 55.89 26.27
N PRO A 77 11.91 56.90 26.69
CA PRO A 77 12.52 57.88 25.78
C PRO A 77 13.46 57.19 24.76
N PRO A 78 13.59 57.73 23.53
CA PRO A 78 14.32 57.12 22.41
C PRO A 78 15.84 57.00 22.61
N SER A 79 16.40 57.48 23.73
CA SER A 79 17.82 57.37 24.07
C SER A 79 18.21 56.06 24.78
N ASN A 80 17.25 55.19 25.12
CA ASN A 80 17.47 53.90 25.76
C ASN A 80 16.95 52.77 24.86
N ASP A 81 17.45 52.65 23.63
CA ASP A 81 17.21 51.42 22.87
C ASP A 81 17.87 50.23 23.60
N PHE A 82 17.20 49.08 23.65
CA PHE A 82 17.76 47.88 24.26
C PHE A 82 18.98 47.40 23.47
N GLU A 83 20.14 47.36 24.12
CA GLU A 83 21.41 46.85 23.57
C GLU A 83 21.85 45.59 24.32
N CYS A 84 22.43 44.64 23.57
CA CYS A 84 23.03 43.44 24.15
C CYS A 84 24.31 43.77 24.92
N SER A 85 24.65 42.97 25.94
CA SER A 85 25.85 43.18 26.76
C SER A 85 27.12 43.07 25.91
N SER A 86 28.11 43.93 26.17
CA SER A 86 29.45 43.82 25.58
C SER A 86 30.31 42.74 26.23
N ASP A 87 29.96 42.32 27.45
CA ASP A 87 30.72 41.36 28.24
C ASP A 87 29.94 40.06 28.49
N LEU A 88 30.68 38.95 28.53
CA LEU A 88 30.18 37.64 28.88
C LEU A 88 29.99 37.55 30.39
N VAL A 89 28.74 37.53 30.84
CA VAL A 89 28.44 37.31 32.25
C VAL A 89 28.65 35.83 32.59
N VAL A 90 29.75 35.52 33.30
CA VAL A 90 30.02 34.20 33.89
C VAL A 90 29.76 34.30 35.40
N VAL A 91 28.65 33.71 35.87
CA VAL A 91 28.32 33.73 37.30
C VAL A 91 29.21 32.70 38.02
N THR A 92 30.13 33.17 38.87
CA THR A 92 30.81 32.29 39.84
C THR A 92 29.76 31.83 40.87
N PRO A 93 29.67 30.53 41.19
CA PRO A 93 28.65 30.04 42.09
C PRO A 93 28.85 30.69 43.46
N ALA A 94 27.79 31.31 43.99
CA ALA A 94 27.80 31.80 45.37
C ALA A 94 28.06 30.60 46.29
N VAL A 95 29.17 30.65 47.01
CA VAL A 95 29.61 29.63 47.97
C VAL A 95 28.53 29.49 49.06
N LEU A 96 27.70 28.46 48.96
CA LEU A 96 26.82 27.99 50.03
C LEU A 96 27.38 26.67 50.57
N ASP A 97 28.59 26.73 51.13
CA ASP A 97 29.08 25.87 52.22
C ASP A 97 30.59 26.08 52.40
N GLU A 98 30.96 26.81 53.46
CA GLU A 98 32.36 27.14 53.80
C GLU A 98 33.26 25.94 54.16
N LYS A 99 32.82 24.67 53.98
CA LYS A 99 33.59 23.52 54.53
C LYS A 99 33.83 22.29 53.66
N LYS A 100 33.55 22.27 52.35
CA LYS A 100 33.99 21.13 51.51
C LYS A 100 34.56 21.51 50.13
N THR A 101 35.89 21.40 50.06
CA THR A 101 36.73 20.94 48.94
C THR A 101 37.31 21.98 47.97
N GLN A 102 38.64 22.09 48.05
CA GLN A 102 39.58 22.79 47.19
C GLN A 102 39.72 22.12 45.80
N GLN A 103 38.74 22.28 44.91
CA GLN A 103 38.96 22.00 43.48
C GLN A 103 38.91 23.31 42.69
N PRO A 104 39.96 23.67 41.93
CA PRO A 104 39.92 24.84 41.07
C PRO A 104 38.79 24.69 40.05
N ALA A 105 38.04 25.78 39.81
CA ALA A 105 36.98 25.81 38.82
C ALA A 105 37.56 25.50 37.44
N GLU A 106 36.99 24.50 36.77
CA GLU A 106 37.41 24.14 35.42
C GLU A 106 37.03 25.27 34.44
N PRO A 107 37.89 25.65 33.46
CA PRO A 107 37.54 26.66 32.48
C PRO A 107 36.30 26.24 31.67
N PRO A 108 35.38 27.18 31.35
CA PRO A 108 34.17 26.87 30.61
C PRO A 108 34.51 26.46 29.17
N GLN A 109 33.84 25.41 28.68
CA GLN A 109 33.94 24.97 27.30
C GLN A 109 33.13 25.90 26.39
N LEU A 110 33.75 26.40 25.31
CA LEU A 110 33.10 27.26 24.33
C LEU A 110 32.52 26.43 23.18
N MET A 111 31.23 26.61 22.90
CA MET A 111 30.52 25.98 21.80
C MET A 111 29.76 27.01 20.96
N VAL A 112 29.86 26.92 19.63
CA VAL A 112 29.16 27.78 18.68
C VAL A 112 28.22 26.94 17.84
N ALA A 113 26.94 27.33 17.76
CA ALA A 113 25.97 26.74 16.85
C ALA A 113 25.76 27.69 15.66
N LEU A 114 26.16 27.23 14.47
CA LEU A 114 25.94 27.96 13.22
C LEU A 114 24.55 27.66 12.67
N VAL A 115 23.75 28.70 12.46
CA VAL A 115 22.39 28.59 11.93
C VAL A 115 22.12 29.58 10.81
N GLU A 116 21.10 29.31 9.99
CA GLU A 116 20.64 30.26 8.96
C GLU A 116 19.91 31.44 9.60
N GLY A 117 20.18 32.66 9.12
CA GLY A 117 19.72 33.90 9.73
C GLY A 117 18.48 34.52 9.11
N GLY A 118 17.94 33.93 8.04
CA GLY A 118 16.83 34.50 7.29
C GLY A 118 15.47 34.36 8.00
N PRO A 119 14.49 35.19 7.58
CA PRO A 119 13.20 35.34 8.26
C PRO A 119 12.11 34.38 7.77
N TYR A 120 12.42 33.49 6.82
CA TYR A 120 11.42 32.61 6.19
C TYR A 120 10.98 31.48 7.12
N ALA A 121 9.75 30.97 6.91
CA ALA A 121 9.11 30.01 7.81
C ALA A 121 9.92 28.71 7.99
N ASP A 122 10.51 28.19 6.91
CA ASP A 122 11.33 26.98 6.96
C ASP A 122 12.61 27.18 7.78
N GLU A 123 13.30 28.31 7.60
CA GLU A 123 14.52 28.64 8.34
C GLU A 123 14.25 28.87 9.83
N VAL A 124 13.14 29.54 10.18
CA VAL A 124 12.69 29.72 11.57
C VAL A 124 12.39 28.36 12.22
N GLU A 125 11.67 27.48 11.53
CA GLU A 125 11.38 26.13 12.02
C GLU A 125 12.65 25.28 12.13
N MET A 126 13.58 25.39 11.17
CA MET A 126 14.88 24.71 11.21
C MET A 126 15.71 25.17 12.43
N ARG A 127 15.75 26.47 12.74
CA ARG A 127 16.40 26.98 13.96
C ARG A 127 15.80 26.39 15.24
N ARG A 128 14.47 26.32 15.34
CA ARG A 128 13.79 25.68 16.49
C ARG A 128 14.15 24.21 16.62
N ARG A 129 14.22 23.48 15.50
CA ARG A 129 14.60 22.06 15.47
C ARG A 129 16.07 21.85 15.87
N ILE A 130 16.98 22.68 15.35
CA ILE A 130 18.40 22.66 15.71
C ILE A 130 18.57 22.94 17.20
N ARG A 131 17.91 23.99 17.74
CA ARG A 131 17.95 24.30 19.17
C ARG A 131 17.47 23.13 20.02
N TYR A 132 16.33 22.53 19.67
CA TYR A 132 15.83 21.36 20.38
C TYR A 132 16.83 20.19 20.37
N ALA A 133 17.45 19.88 19.22
CA ALA A 133 18.44 18.81 19.13
C ALA A 133 19.70 19.07 19.95
N ILE A 134 20.20 20.32 19.93
CA ILE A 134 21.38 20.70 20.71
C ILE A 134 21.08 20.57 22.20
N LEU A 135 19.96 21.10 22.66
CA LEU A 135 19.53 21.00 24.06
C LEU A 135 19.34 19.54 24.50
N ALA A 136 18.76 18.70 23.65
CA ALA A 136 18.63 17.27 23.91
C ALA A 136 20.00 16.58 24.03
N GLY A 137 20.96 16.94 23.16
CA GLY A 137 22.32 16.39 23.19
C GLY A 137 23.09 16.83 24.45
N VAL A 138 22.96 18.10 24.84
CA VAL A 138 23.55 18.65 26.07
C VAL A 138 22.96 17.96 27.30
N LYS A 139 21.64 17.76 27.34
CA LYS A 139 20.95 17.01 28.39
C LYS A 139 21.50 15.58 28.53
N ASN A 140 21.60 14.84 27.42
CA ASN A 140 22.09 13.45 27.43
C ASN A 140 23.59 13.36 27.73
N SER A 141 24.31 14.49 27.62
CA SER A 141 25.68 14.69 28.08
C SER A 141 25.78 15.08 29.57
N ARG A 142 24.70 14.93 30.34
CA ARG A 142 24.64 15.16 31.80
C ARG A 142 24.83 16.63 32.21
N MET A 143 24.36 17.53 31.36
CA MET A 143 24.39 18.98 31.59
C MET A 143 22.97 19.54 31.59
N VAL A 144 22.72 20.59 32.35
CA VAL A 144 21.41 21.27 32.48
C VAL A 144 21.58 22.77 32.25
N PRO A 145 20.56 23.47 31.73
CA PRO A 145 20.63 24.93 31.57
C PRO A 145 20.79 25.61 32.93
N GLU A 146 21.63 26.64 32.99
CA GLU A 146 21.76 27.51 34.17
C GLU A 146 20.47 28.34 34.39
N ASP A 147 19.84 28.78 33.31
CA ASP A 147 18.57 29.51 33.31
C ASP A 147 17.59 28.86 32.31
N GLU A 148 16.44 28.41 32.80
CA GLU A 148 15.41 27.73 32.01
C GLU A 148 14.43 28.68 31.31
N GLN A 149 14.42 29.95 31.71
CA GLN A 149 13.38 30.92 31.34
C GLN A 149 13.93 32.10 30.53
N HIS A 150 15.25 32.32 30.54
CA HIS A 150 15.85 33.45 29.86
C HIS A 150 17.04 33.07 28.98
N ILE A 151 17.29 33.91 27.97
CA ILE A 151 18.47 33.86 27.12
C ILE A 151 19.28 35.15 27.30
N ARG A 152 20.62 35.05 27.24
CA ARG A 152 21.51 36.22 27.28
C ARG A 152 21.88 36.61 25.86
N CYS A 153 22.39 37.83 25.68
CA CYS A 153 22.81 38.32 24.36
C CYS A 153 24.14 39.06 24.46
N LEU A 154 25.03 38.81 23.51
CA LEU A 154 26.35 39.40 23.36
C LEU A 154 26.40 40.27 22.10
N ALA A 155 26.91 41.50 22.21
CA ALA A 155 27.16 42.37 21.06
C ALA A 155 28.64 42.31 20.62
N LEU A 156 28.88 41.97 19.35
CA LEU A 156 30.20 42.00 18.71
C LEU A 156 30.16 42.89 17.45
N ALA A 157 31.33 43.25 16.91
CA ALA A 157 31.37 43.84 15.57
C ALA A 157 30.90 42.82 14.50
N ASP A 158 30.47 43.30 13.35
CA ASP A 158 29.94 42.47 12.24
C ASP A 158 30.95 41.39 11.76
N ASP A 159 32.25 41.65 11.94
CA ASP A 159 33.34 40.73 11.64
C ASP A 159 33.66 39.74 12.76
N LEU A 160 32.84 39.69 13.81
CA LEU A 160 33.03 38.89 15.02
C LEU A 160 34.32 39.22 15.79
N SER A 161 34.93 40.38 15.53
CA SER A 161 36.14 40.85 16.20
C SER A 161 35.84 41.97 17.20
N GLY A 162 36.49 41.95 18.36
CA GLY A 162 36.61 43.11 19.27
C GLY A 162 35.30 43.71 19.84
N THR A 163 35.43 44.88 20.46
CA THR A 163 34.32 45.76 20.87
C THR A 163 33.86 46.63 19.69
N PRO A 164 32.57 46.96 19.60
CA PRO A 164 32.12 48.01 18.68
C PRO A 164 32.83 49.33 18.99
N ILE A 165 33.54 49.90 18.02
CA ILE A 165 34.13 51.24 18.14
C ILE A 165 32.99 52.24 17.93
N THR A 166 32.55 52.92 19.00
CA THR A 166 31.71 54.11 18.88
C THR A 166 32.54 55.22 18.24
N SER A 167 32.37 55.44 16.94
CA SER A 167 32.91 56.63 16.29
C SER A 167 32.28 57.86 16.93
N GLN A 168 33.13 58.80 17.34
CA GLN A 168 32.71 60.07 17.90
C GLN A 168 31.80 60.82 16.92
N ALA A 169 30.81 61.51 17.51
CA ALA A 169 29.77 62.33 16.90
C ALA A 169 30.11 62.90 15.51
N GLY A 170 29.29 62.59 14.49
CA GLY A 170 29.21 63.45 13.32
C GLY A 170 28.71 62.89 11.99
N GLN A 171 28.71 61.57 11.75
CA GLN A 171 28.24 61.02 10.47
C GLN A 171 27.44 59.72 10.70
N GLN A 172 26.19 59.72 10.22
CA GLN A 172 25.27 58.58 10.27
C GLN A 172 25.71 57.47 9.32
N GLU A 173 26.73 56.71 9.69
CA GLU A 173 26.86 55.32 9.23
C GLU A 173 26.48 54.43 10.42
N LYS A 174 25.30 53.80 10.36
CA LYS A 174 24.89 52.77 11.33
C LYS A 174 25.93 51.63 11.24
N SER A 175 26.90 51.60 12.14
CA SER A 175 27.80 50.46 12.29
C SER A 175 26.96 49.21 12.55
N LYS A 176 27.04 48.22 11.65
CA LYS A 176 26.36 46.93 11.81
C LYS A 176 27.00 46.17 12.98
N TYR A 177 26.20 45.71 13.92
CA TYR A 177 26.63 44.89 15.05
C TYR A 177 26.12 43.46 14.86
N ALA A 178 26.93 42.48 15.24
CA ALA A 178 26.52 41.08 15.34
C ALA A 178 25.99 40.81 16.76
N GLU A 179 24.67 40.64 16.87
CA GLU A 179 24.01 40.29 18.13
C GLU A 179 23.87 38.77 18.23
N ILE A 180 24.51 38.19 19.23
CA ILE A 180 24.65 36.75 19.41
C ILE A 180 23.96 36.34 20.70
N PRO A 181 22.78 35.72 20.63
CA PRO A 181 22.16 35.07 21.78
C PRO A 181 23.05 33.95 22.30
N TYR A 182 23.17 33.82 23.62
CA TYR A 182 23.95 32.75 24.23
C TYR A 182 23.28 32.18 25.49
N GLU A 183 23.60 30.92 25.77
CA GLU A 183 23.07 30.13 26.89
C GLU A 183 24.21 29.43 27.62
N THR A 184 24.09 29.32 28.94
CA THR A 184 25.08 28.65 29.79
C THR A 184 24.51 27.35 30.33
N PHE A 185 25.29 26.28 30.26
CA PHE A 185 24.94 24.96 30.80
C PHE A 185 25.94 24.57 31.89
N ILE A 186 25.42 24.00 32.97
CA ILE A 186 26.19 23.52 34.13
C ILE A 186 26.03 22.00 34.26
N ALA A 187 26.97 21.35 34.95
CA ALA A 187 26.85 19.95 35.31
C ALA A 187 25.54 19.68 36.04
N ASN A 188 24.84 18.60 35.67
CA ASN A 188 23.64 18.18 36.38
C ASN A 188 24.01 17.85 37.84
N PRO A 189 23.40 18.52 38.83
CA PRO A 189 23.75 18.30 40.24
C PRO A 189 23.45 16.88 40.73
N PHE A 190 22.52 16.17 40.08
CA PHE A 190 22.13 14.81 40.47
C PHE A 190 22.90 13.70 39.73
N ASP A 191 23.44 14.00 38.55
CA ASP A 191 24.24 13.06 37.75
C ASP A 191 25.25 13.83 36.90
N PRO A 192 26.43 14.19 37.44
CA PRO A 192 27.41 15.02 36.73
C PRO A 192 28.11 14.27 35.58
N PRO A 193 28.67 15.01 34.59
CA PRO A 193 29.45 14.42 33.50
C PRO A 193 30.71 13.71 34.02
N ARG A 194 31.26 12.80 33.22
CA ARG A 194 32.40 11.96 33.60
C ARG A 194 33.57 12.11 32.64
N ASP A 195 34.78 11.95 33.15
CA ASP A 195 36.02 11.97 32.36
C ASP A 195 36.38 10.60 31.75
N MET A 196 37.51 10.53 31.04
CA MET A 196 38.02 9.29 30.43
C MET A 196 38.32 8.18 31.45
N GLN A 197 38.56 8.53 32.73
CA GLN A 197 38.80 7.60 33.83
C GLN A 197 37.53 7.36 34.67
N ASP A 198 36.36 7.73 34.15
CA ASP A 198 35.04 7.58 34.79
C ASP A 198 34.87 8.40 36.09
N LYS A 199 35.68 9.44 36.30
CA LYS A 199 35.55 10.36 37.44
C LYS A 199 34.55 11.46 37.14
N GLN A 200 33.77 11.84 38.15
CA GLN A 200 32.76 12.88 38.05
C GLN A 200 33.40 14.29 37.93
N ARG A 201 32.82 15.13 37.07
CA ARG A 201 33.19 16.53 36.83
C ARG A 201 32.05 17.48 37.23
N PRO A 202 31.84 17.70 38.54
CA PRO A 202 30.72 18.51 39.05
C PRO A 202 30.88 20.02 38.74
N SER A 203 32.07 20.49 38.40
CA SER A 203 32.35 21.89 38.04
C SER A 203 32.32 22.17 36.54
N ALA A 204 31.95 21.19 35.70
CA ALA A 204 31.92 21.35 34.25
C ALA A 204 30.88 22.40 33.81
N ARG A 205 31.26 23.22 32.83
CA ARG A 205 30.44 24.31 32.27
C ARG A 205 30.60 24.40 30.76
N THR A 206 29.51 24.69 30.04
CA THR A 206 29.52 24.93 28.59
C THR A 206 28.76 26.21 28.26
N ILE A 207 29.36 27.10 27.48
CA ILE A 207 28.69 28.30 26.95
C ILE A 207 28.39 28.04 25.47
N LEU A 208 27.10 28.13 25.11
CA LEU A 208 26.60 27.94 23.76
C LEU A 208 26.24 29.29 23.13
N LEU A 209 26.88 29.64 22.02
CA LEU A 209 26.60 30.85 21.25
C LEU A 209 25.83 30.52 19.97
N TRP A 210 24.71 31.21 19.74
CA TRP A 210 23.90 31.10 18.52
C TRP A 210 24.37 32.14 17.49
N VAL A 211 25.07 31.70 16.44
CA VAL A 211 25.65 32.60 15.44
C VAL A 211 24.98 32.39 14.09
N LYS A 212 24.45 33.46 13.50
CA LYS A 212 23.96 33.42 12.11
C LYS A 212 25.16 33.26 11.19
N GLN A 213 25.14 32.24 10.32
CA GLN A 213 26.25 31.93 9.41
C GLN A 213 26.56 33.06 8.43
N GLU A 214 25.62 33.98 8.17
CA GLU A 214 25.84 35.16 7.31
C GLU A 214 27.01 36.04 7.80
N HIS A 215 27.24 36.14 9.11
CA HIS A 215 28.35 36.91 9.68
C HIS A 215 29.74 36.29 9.37
N LEU A 216 29.79 35.02 8.97
CA LEU A 216 31.05 34.37 8.58
C LEU A 216 31.55 34.84 7.20
N GLY A 217 30.66 35.38 6.36
CA GLY A 217 31.01 35.88 5.02
C GLY A 217 31.72 34.84 4.15
N SER A 218 32.70 35.30 3.34
CA SER A 218 33.47 34.47 2.42
C SER A 218 34.68 33.77 3.05
N HIS A 219 35.03 34.10 4.30
CA HIS A 219 36.21 33.62 5.02
C HIS A 219 35.85 33.03 6.39
N PRO A 220 35.06 31.93 6.42
CA PRO A 220 34.51 31.39 7.66
C PRO A 220 35.56 30.95 8.68
N LEU A 221 36.69 30.38 8.27
CA LEU A 221 37.70 29.90 9.23
C LEU A 221 38.42 31.06 9.92
N GLN A 222 38.69 32.14 9.18
CA GLN A 222 39.30 33.35 9.76
C GLN A 222 38.36 34.03 10.76
N ARG A 223 37.06 34.13 10.43
CA ARG A 223 36.04 34.72 11.31
C ARG A 223 35.83 33.91 12.59
N LEU A 224 35.86 32.58 12.50
CA LEU A 224 35.78 31.70 13.68
C LEU A 224 37.01 31.86 14.58
N GLU A 225 38.20 32.04 14.00
CA GLU A 225 39.41 32.33 14.77
C GLU A 225 39.34 33.70 15.45
N ALA A 226 38.84 34.73 14.76
CA ALA A 226 38.61 36.04 15.35
C ALA A 226 37.62 35.99 16.52
N LEU A 227 36.54 35.21 16.38
CA LEU A 227 35.58 34.94 17.45
C LEU A 227 36.25 34.24 18.63
N ARG A 228 37.04 33.18 18.38
CA ARG A 228 37.77 32.44 19.42
C ARG A 228 38.67 33.35 20.25
N LEU A 229 39.49 34.16 19.58
CA LEU A 229 40.41 35.10 20.23
C LEU A 229 39.65 36.17 21.04
N THR A 230 38.53 36.67 20.50
CA THR A 230 37.69 37.65 21.19
C THR A 230 37.07 37.04 22.45
N LEU A 231 36.47 35.84 22.36
CA LEU A 231 35.90 35.14 23.51
C LEU A 231 36.96 34.80 24.56
N GLN A 232 38.16 34.40 24.12
CA GLN A 232 39.30 34.17 25.01
C GLN A 232 39.65 35.44 25.78
N SER A 233 39.74 36.60 25.11
CA SER A 233 40.04 37.87 25.81
C SER A 233 38.97 38.25 26.85
N ARG A 234 37.69 38.01 26.55
CA ARG A 234 36.54 38.38 27.42
C ARG A 234 36.38 37.47 28.62
N LEU A 235 36.69 36.18 28.50
CA LEU A 235 36.70 35.26 29.63
C LEU A 235 37.75 35.62 30.69
N HIS A 236 38.78 36.36 30.29
CA HIS A 236 39.92 36.69 31.13
C HIS A 236 39.98 38.18 31.52
N SER A 237 38.95 38.99 31.23
CA SER A 237 38.93 40.43 31.55
C SER A 237 38.96 40.74 33.05
N ASP A 238 38.61 39.78 33.91
CA ASP A 238 38.74 39.89 35.38
C ASP A 238 40.18 39.67 35.88
N CYS A 239 41.08 39.22 35.02
CA CYS A 239 42.51 39.16 35.30
C CYS A 239 43.24 40.28 34.54
N GLY A 240 44.22 40.90 35.18
CA GLY A 240 45.14 41.86 34.53
C GLY A 240 45.94 41.23 33.36
N PRO A 241 46.96 41.92 32.82
CA PRO A 241 47.63 41.53 31.58
C PRO A 241 48.03 40.05 31.52
N PRO A 242 47.96 39.41 30.33
CA PRO A 242 47.94 37.94 30.14
C PRO A 242 49.18 37.18 30.63
N GLN A 243 50.24 37.87 31.06
CA GLN A 243 51.50 37.28 31.52
C GLN A 243 51.51 36.92 33.01
N THR A 244 50.50 37.32 33.79
CA THR A 244 50.49 37.16 35.27
C THR A 244 49.44 36.19 35.82
N CYS A 245 48.67 35.51 34.98
CA CYS A 245 47.65 34.54 35.43
C CYS A 245 48.27 33.14 35.66
N PRO A 246 48.35 32.62 36.91
CA PRO A 246 48.86 31.28 37.16
C PRO A 246 47.79 30.23 36.79
N GLY A 247 48.11 29.33 35.86
CA GLY A 247 47.26 28.17 35.49
C GLY A 247 46.57 28.23 34.12
N VAL A 248 46.86 29.25 33.30
CA VAL A 248 46.25 29.40 31.96
C VAL A 248 46.91 28.45 30.96
N SER A 249 46.18 27.43 30.52
CA SER A 249 46.50 26.74 29.27
C SER A 249 46.35 27.73 28.12
N ASN A 250 47.40 27.93 27.32
CA ASN A 250 47.44 28.86 26.17
C ASN A 250 46.42 28.56 25.04
N GLN A 251 45.52 27.58 25.20
CA GLN A 251 44.67 27.05 24.12
C GLN A 251 43.21 26.96 24.57
N THR A 252 42.41 28.02 24.33
CA THR A 252 40.95 27.92 24.41
C THR A 252 40.43 27.23 23.15
N LEU A 253 39.96 26.00 23.29
CA LEU A 253 39.35 25.20 22.24
C LEU A 253 37.95 25.72 21.89
N LEU A 254 37.70 26.01 20.61
CA LEU A 254 36.38 26.37 20.12
C LEU A 254 35.72 25.18 19.42
N LYS A 255 34.60 24.69 19.94
CA LYS A 255 33.82 23.65 19.28
C LYS A 255 32.69 24.27 18.46
N VAL A 256 32.60 23.95 17.19
CA VAL A 256 31.62 24.51 16.26
C VAL A 256 30.67 23.39 15.81
N ILE A 257 29.37 23.57 16.05
CA ILE A 257 28.30 22.74 15.48
C ILE A 257 27.82 23.44 14.21
N GLY A 258 28.21 22.91 13.06
CA GLY A 258 27.97 23.50 11.74
C GLY A 258 29.03 23.12 10.73
N PRO A 259 29.01 23.68 9.51
CA PRO A 259 28.08 24.71 9.04
C PRO A 259 26.67 24.20 8.75
N SER A 260 25.68 25.10 8.73
CA SER A 260 24.29 24.74 8.39
C SER A 260 24.07 24.53 6.89
N THR A 261 24.93 25.10 6.03
CA THR A 261 24.84 24.93 4.57
C THR A 261 26.10 24.34 3.96
N SER A 262 25.93 23.57 2.89
CA SER A 262 27.05 23.07 2.08
C SER A 262 27.84 24.18 1.37
N LYS A 263 27.24 25.37 1.20
CA LYS A 263 27.95 26.53 0.63
C LYS A 263 29.03 27.06 1.58
N VAL A 264 28.71 27.20 2.88
CA VAL A 264 29.70 27.62 3.87
C VAL A 264 30.79 26.55 4.04
N LEU A 265 30.44 25.26 3.93
CA LEU A 265 31.44 24.19 3.92
C LEU A 265 32.41 24.29 2.73
N LEU A 266 31.92 24.63 1.54
CA LEU A 266 32.76 24.91 0.37
C LEU A 266 33.74 26.06 0.65
N ASP A 267 33.26 27.14 1.28
CA ASP A 267 34.09 28.30 1.60
C ASP A 267 35.12 27.99 2.71
N MET A 268 34.81 27.10 3.66
CA MET A 268 35.78 26.56 4.63
C MET A 268 36.92 25.78 3.95
N TYR A 269 36.61 24.93 2.96
CA TYR A 269 37.64 24.24 2.17
C TYR A 269 38.49 25.21 1.35
N ARG A 270 37.90 26.32 0.88
CA ARG A 270 38.66 27.39 0.20
C ARG A 270 39.64 28.05 1.18
N ASP A 271 39.21 28.37 2.39
CA ASP A 271 40.07 28.94 3.43
C ASP A 271 41.18 27.97 3.88
N GLU A 272 40.88 26.67 3.98
CA GLU A 272 41.87 25.63 4.25
C GLU A 272 42.94 25.58 3.16
N ALA A 273 42.52 25.61 1.89
CA ALA A 273 43.44 25.68 0.75
C ALA A 273 44.36 26.91 0.79
N ASN A 274 43.89 28.00 1.39
CA ASN A 274 44.64 29.25 1.58
C ASN A 274 45.48 29.26 2.88
N GLY A 275 45.45 28.19 3.68
CA GLY A 275 46.28 28.04 4.88
C GLY A 275 45.72 28.71 6.15
N HIS A 276 44.41 28.97 6.21
CA HIS A 276 43.76 29.60 7.37
C HIS A 276 43.21 28.63 8.41
N ALA A 277 43.39 27.32 8.24
CA ALA A 277 42.98 26.32 9.22
C ALA A 277 43.82 26.38 10.51
N LYS A 278 43.16 26.23 11.66
CA LYS A 278 43.77 26.24 13.00
C LYS A 278 43.40 24.97 13.76
N PRO A 279 44.33 24.37 14.54
CA PRO A 279 44.05 23.15 15.30
C PRO A 279 43.12 23.39 16.51
N ASP A 280 43.04 24.61 17.02
CA ASP A 280 42.25 24.99 18.20
C ASP A 280 40.74 25.16 17.90
N ILE A 281 40.30 24.85 16.68
CA ILE A 281 38.90 24.91 16.24
C ILE A 281 38.48 23.51 15.80
N GLU A 282 37.55 22.89 16.53
CA GLU A 282 36.95 21.61 16.17
C GLU A 282 35.57 21.85 15.52
N ILE A 283 35.38 21.39 14.29
CA ILE A 283 34.16 21.58 13.52
C ILE A 283 33.41 20.24 13.41
N TYR A 284 32.21 20.19 13.96
CA TYR A 284 31.28 19.07 13.87
C TYR A 284 30.16 19.44 12.90
N SER A 285 30.13 18.79 11.73
CA SER A 285 29.24 19.14 10.62
C SER A 285 28.09 18.11 10.44
N PRO A 286 26.90 18.42 10.97
CA PRO A 286 25.70 17.56 10.83
C PRO A 286 24.80 17.90 9.64
N LEU A 287 24.89 19.10 9.07
CA LEU A 287 23.89 19.63 8.11
C LEU A 287 24.42 19.75 6.68
N ALA A 288 25.72 20.02 6.50
CA ALA A 288 26.30 20.13 5.18
C ALA A 288 26.59 18.73 4.59
N THR A 289 25.69 18.21 3.77
CA THR A 289 25.74 16.83 3.23
C THR A 289 26.39 16.70 1.85
N ALA A 290 26.66 17.80 1.13
CA ALA A 290 27.32 17.77 -0.17
C ALA A 290 28.59 16.89 -0.21
N ASP A 291 28.77 16.20 -1.33
CA ASP A 291 29.85 15.24 -1.51
C ASP A 291 31.21 15.94 -1.68
N TYR A 292 32.29 15.32 -1.16
CA TYR A 292 33.62 15.94 -1.17
C TYR A 292 34.13 16.18 -2.60
N ASP A 293 33.98 15.20 -3.49
CA ASP A 293 34.46 15.30 -4.87
C ASP A 293 33.75 16.43 -5.64
N ILE A 294 32.44 16.59 -5.43
CA ILE A 294 31.65 17.68 -6.02
C ILE A 294 32.07 19.04 -5.46
N LEU A 295 32.35 19.12 -4.15
CA LEU A 295 32.87 20.35 -3.54
C LEU A 295 34.25 20.71 -4.11
N MET A 296 35.16 19.75 -4.30
CA MET A 296 36.49 20.01 -4.86
C MET A 296 36.42 20.41 -6.34
N HIS A 297 35.56 19.77 -7.13
CA HIS A 297 35.31 20.15 -8.51
C HIS A 297 34.76 21.58 -8.61
N ALA A 298 33.86 21.99 -7.69
CA ALA A 298 33.36 23.36 -7.62
C ALA A 298 34.44 24.39 -7.23
N LEU A 299 35.55 23.96 -6.61
CA LEU A 299 36.74 24.80 -6.35
C LEU A 299 37.72 24.83 -7.53
N GLY A 300 37.47 24.07 -8.59
CA GLY A 300 38.39 23.96 -9.74
C GLY A 300 39.62 23.10 -9.47
N LYS A 301 39.59 22.23 -8.45
CA LYS A 301 40.68 21.27 -8.16
C LYS A 301 40.34 19.89 -8.74
N PRO A 302 41.32 19.16 -9.32
CA PRO A 302 41.10 17.79 -9.77
C PRO A 302 40.80 16.87 -8.57
N SER A 303 40.02 15.82 -8.82
CA SER A 303 39.70 14.80 -7.81
C SER A 303 40.97 14.07 -7.36
N PRO A 304 41.07 13.58 -6.10
CA PRO A 304 42.19 12.76 -5.64
C PRO A 304 42.43 11.50 -6.51
N SER A 305 41.44 10.99 -7.25
CA SER A 305 41.61 9.88 -8.20
C SER A 305 42.28 10.30 -9.52
N GLU A 306 42.09 11.54 -9.96
CA GLU A 306 42.73 12.13 -11.15
C GLU A 306 44.14 12.67 -10.84
N ALA A 307 44.41 13.00 -9.58
CA ALA A 307 45.72 13.47 -9.11
C ALA A 307 46.83 12.41 -9.24
N THR A 308 46.49 11.12 -9.41
CA THR A 308 47.46 10.03 -9.59
C THR A 308 48.25 10.12 -10.90
N SER A 309 47.90 11.03 -11.83
CA SER A 309 48.55 11.12 -13.15
C SER A 309 49.24 12.45 -13.46
N GLN A 310 49.29 13.41 -12.52
CA GLN A 310 50.03 14.66 -12.71
C GLN A 310 50.94 14.94 -11.51
N GLN A 311 52.23 14.66 -11.69
CA GLN A 311 53.30 15.23 -10.89
C GLN A 311 53.32 16.75 -11.09
N GLN A 312 52.52 17.48 -10.32
CA GLN A 312 52.73 18.89 -10.05
C GLN A 312 52.66 19.10 -8.53
N THR A 313 53.77 19.58 -7.99
CA THR A 313 54.01 19.93 -6.59
C THR A 313 52.82 20.65 -5.95
N PRO A 314 52.15 20.08 -4.93
CA PRO A 314 51.27 20.85 -4.07
C PRO A 314 52.12 21.52 -2.99
N ALA A 315 52.02 22.84 -2.88
CA ALA A 315 52.28 23.49 -1.61
C ALA A 315 51.30 22.89 -0.59
N THR A 316 51.79 22.00 0.26
CA THR A 316 50.98 21.33 1.27
C THR A 316 50.40 22.36 2.24
N PRO A 317 49.09 22.32 2.54
CA PRO A 317 48.54 23.13 3.62
C PRO A 317 49.28 22.78 4.92
N LYS A 318 49.72 23.79 5.66
CA LYS A 318 50.57 23.57 6.85
C LYS A 318 49.84 22.78 7.95
N HIS A 319 48.50 22.80 7.99
CA HIS A 319 47.65 21.90 8.79
C HIS A 319 46.25 21.77 8.14
N PRO A 320 45.64 20.57 8.08
CA PRO A 320 44.24 20.40 7.66
C PRO A 320 43.27 20.91 8.74
N MET A 321 42.07 21.31 8.36
CA MET A 321 41.03 21.70 9.34
C MET A 321 40.52 20.47 10.11
N ASN A 322 40.22 20.66 11.39
CA ASN A 322 39.59 19.64 12.23
C ASN A 322 38.08 19.57 11.94
N LEU A 323 37.72 19.02 10.77
CA LEU A 323 36.33 18.75 10.37
C LEU A 323 35.92 17.28 10.60
N LEU A 324 34.85 17.08 11.37
CA LEU A 324 34.21 15.79 11.62
C LEU A 324 32.76 15.87 11.12
N ARG A 325 32.44 15.08 10.09
CA ARG A 325 31.07 14.97 9.58
C ARG A 325 30.32 13.90 10.36
N THR A 326 29.22 14.27 11.01
CA THR A 326 28.33 13.34 11.73
C THR A 326 27.10 12.97 10.90
N VAL A 327 27.21 13.10 9.58
CA VAL A 327 26.15 12.81 8.63
C VAL A 327 26.79 12.19 7.40
N SER A 328 26.08 11.27 6.75
CA SER A 328 26.54 10.68 5.50
C SER A 328 26.40 11.66 4.34
N HIS A 329 27.32 11.55 3.38
CA HIS A 329 27.39 12.46 2.24
C HIS A 329 26.36 12.08 1.15
N ASP A 330 25.98 13.07 0.35
CA ASP A 330 24.96 12.97 -0.69
C ASP A 330 25.26 11.90 -1.75
N GLY A 331 26.53 11.64 -2.05
CA GLY A 331 26.92 10.59 -3.00
C GLY A 331 26.42 9.20 -2.57
N THR A 332 26.54 8.88 -1.27
CA THR A 332 25.99 7.63 -0.74
C THR A 332 24.45 7.63 -0.76
N MET A 333 23.79 8.76 -0.48
CA MET A 333 22.32 8.82 -0.50
C MET A 333 21.81 8.56 -1.91
N THR A 334 22.54 9.11 -2.88
CA THR A 334 22.24 8.96 -4.29
C THR A 334 22.42 7.52 -4.75
N ARG A 335 23.52 6.86 -4.34
CA ARG A 335 23.73 5.44 -4.60
C ARG A 335 22.59 4.58 -4.03
N LEU A 336 22.16 4.84 -2.80
CA LEU A 336 21.01 4.14 -2.20
C LEU A 336 19.72 4.31 -3.02
N LEU A 337 19.41 5.55 -3.42
CA LEU A 337 18.23 5.84 -4.22
C LEU A 337 18.30 5.12 -5.58
N LEU A 338 19.45 5.16 -6.25
CA LEU A 338 19.64 4.51 -7.54
C LEU A 338 19.52 2.99 -7.43
N GLU A 339 20.08 2.37 -6.39
CA GLU A 339 19.91 0.93 -6.12
C GLU A 339 18.44 0.55 -5.90
N GLU A 340 17.67 1.34 -5.16
CA GLU A 340 16.23 1.09 -4.95
C GLU A 340 15.40 1.31 -6.21
N LEU A 341 15.71 2.33 -7.01
CA LEU A 341 15.04 2.58 -8.29
C LEU A 341 15.25 1.42 -9.26
N LYS A 342 16.46 0.83 -9.30
CA LYS A 342 16.75 -0.39 -10.06
C LYS A 342 15.87 -1.57 -9.63
N LEU A 343 15.62 -1.74 -8.32
CA LEU A 343 14.71 -2.78 -7.81
C LEU A 343 13.24 -2.57 -8.21
N ARG A 344 12.86 -1.35 -8.62
CA ARG A 344 11.52 -0.99 -9.12
C ARG A 344 11.47 -0.83 -10.64
N HIS A 345 12.42 -1.43 -11.34
CA HIS A 345 12.54 -1.43 -12.81
C HIS A 345 12.78 -0.04 -13.42
N VAL A 346 13.40 0.88 -12.68
CA VAL A 346 13.88 2.18 -13.18
C VAL A 346 15.40 2.18 -13.18
N ASP A 347 15.98 1.83 -14.32
CA ASP A 347 17.43 1.77 -14.50
C ASP A 347 17.91 2.72 -15.63
N PRO A 348 18.35 3.95 -15.30
CA PRO A 348 18.96 4.84 -16.28
C PRO A 348 20.36 4.39 -16.70
N VAL A 349 21.06 3.58 -15.89
CA VAL A 349 22.43 3.11 -16.17
C VAL A 349 22.42 2.14 -17.34
N ALA A 350 21.45 1.21 -17.36
CA ALA A 350 21.23 0.33 -18.50
C ALA A 350 20.94 1.13 -19.78
N GLY A 351 20.14 2.20 -19.69
CA GLY A 351 19.86 3.08 -20.81
C GLY A 351 21.12 3.75 -21.39
N VAL A 352 21.97 4.28 -20.51
CA VAL A 352 23.25 4.90 -20.88
C VAL A 352 24.19 3.89 -21.54
N ARG A 353 24.31 2.67 -20.98
CA ARG A 353 25.17 1.60 -21.52
C ARG A 353 24.68 1.04 -22.85
N CYS A 354 23.36 0.97 -23.04
CA CYS A 354 22.74 0.41 -24.24
C CYS A 354 22.43 1.46 -25.32
N ARG A 355 23.15 2.58 -25.29
CA ARG A 355 23.08 3.61 -26.34
C ARG A 355 23.68 3.10 -27.65
N GLU A 356 23.07 3.48 -28.76
CA GLU A 356 23.66 3.27 -30.09
C GLU A 356 25.07 3.90 -30.18
N GLY A 357 26.08 3.06 -30.45
CA GLY A 357 27.48 3.47 -30.60
C GLY A 357 28.33 3.44 -29.31
N ALA A 358 27.79 3.02 -28.17
CA ALA A 358 28.57 2.88 -26.93
C ALA A 358 29.44 1.59 -26.94
N PRO A 359 30.68 1.63 -26.38
CA PRO A 359 31.50 0.42 -26.22
C PRO A 359 30.82 -0.56 -25.25
N GLN A 360 30.42 -1.73 -25.74
CA GLN A 360 29.80 -2.76 -24.90
C GLN A 360 30.83 -3.40 -23.97
N LEU A 361 30.58 -3.32 -22.66
CA LEU A 361 31.32 -4.09 -21.66
C LEU A 361 30.96 -5.58 -21.77
N VAL A 362 31.96 -6.46 -21.70
CA VAL A 362 31.75 -7.91 -21.74
C VAL A 362 30.78 -8.33 -20.61
N GLY A 363 29.64 -8.92 -20.98
CA GLY A 363 28.57 -9.33 -20.05
C GLY A 363 27.38 -8.37 -19.94
N THR A 364 27.37 -7.24 -20.66
CA THR A 364 26.17 -6.38 -20.78
C THR A 364 25.22 -6.92 -21.85
N HIS A 365 24.07 -7.43 -21.41
CA HIS A 365 22.97 -7.83 -22.30
C HIS A 365 22.07 -6.62 -22.56
N CYS A 366 22.25 -5.96 -23.71
CA CYS A 366 21.33 -4.94 -24.20
C CYS A 366 20.14 -5.56 -24.96
N ASP A 367 19.76 -6.79 -24.60
CA ASP A 367 18.68 -7.50 -25.25
C ASP A 367 17.38 -6.70 -25.13
N THR A 368 16.67 -6.62 -26.25
CA THR A 368 15.34 -6.02 -26.39
C THR A 368 14.28 -6.89 -25.69
N GLY A 369 14.46 -7.13 -24.39
CA GLY A 369 13.42 -7.68 -23.55
C GLY A 369 12.19 -6.76 -23.56
N TRP A 370 11.06 -7.27 -23.07
CA TRP A 370 9.81 -6.50 -22.96
C TRP A 370 9.94 -5.28 -22.03
N GLN A 371 11.02 -5.18 -21.25
CA GLN A 371 11.32 -4.08 -20.34
C GLN A 371 12.33 -3.13 -20.98
N ARG A 372 11.90 -1.90 -21.29
CA ARG A 372 12.78 -0.83 -21.78
C ARG A 372 13.42 -0.10 -20.60
N PRO A 373 14.72 0.25 -20.65
CA PRO A 373 15.39 1.02 -19.59
C PRO A 373 14.68 2.37 -19.43
N SER A 374 14.47 2.89 -18.23
CA SER A 374 13.66 4.10 -18.02
C SER A 374 14.51 5.32 -17.67
N ARG A 375 14.06 6.52 -18.09
CA ARG A 375 14.70 7.80 -17.75
C ARG A 375 14.30 8.27 -16.34
N ILE A 376 15.08 9.17 -15.76
CA ILE A 376 14.76 9.82 -14.48
C ILE A 376 14.67 11.33 -14.70
N ALA A 377 13.67 11.97 -14.08
CA ALA A 377 13.59 13.42 -14.00
C ALA A 377 13.95 13.88 -12.59
N LEU A 378 14.92 14.79 -12.47
CA LEU A 378 15.30 15.45 -11.22
C LEU A 378 14.75 16.87 -11.23
N VAL A 379 13.90 17.19 -10.27
CA VAL A 379 13.30 18.52 -10.06
C VAL A 379 13.95 19.12 -8.82
N SER A 380 14.82 20.13 -9.01
CA SER A 380 15.62 20.70 -7.91
C SER A 380 15.52 22.22 -7.81
N GLU A 381 15.73 22.76 -6.60
CA GLU A 381 15.87 24.21 -6.41
C GLU A 381 17.09 24.73 -7.20
N TRP A 382 16.91 25.78 -8.01
CA TRP A 382 17.98 26.29 -8.87
C TRP A 382 18.98 27.22 -8.15
N ASP A 383 18.58 27.81 -7.03
CA ASP A 383 19.26 28.87 -6.27
C ASP A 383 20.05 28.30 -5.09
N SER A 384 19.58 27.19 -4.51
CA SER A 384 20.30 26.44 -3.47
C SER A 384 21.52 25.70 -4.02
N PHE A 385 22.71 25.99 -3.47
CA PHE A 385 23.94 25.25 -3.80
C PHE A 385 23.82 23.75 -3.47
N TYR A 386 23.16 23.42 -2.36
CA TYR A 386 22.91 22.04 -1.95
C TYR A 386 22.16 21.26 -3.04
N SER A 387 21.03 21.82 -3.51
CA SER A 387 20.17 21.18 -4.51
C SER A 387 20.89 20.99 -5.86
N ARG A 388 21.75 21.94 -6.26
CA ARG A 388 22.61 21.80 -7.44
C ARG A 388 23.67 20.71 -7.24
N ALA A 389 24.38 20.71 -6.11
CA ALA A 389 25.40 19.72 -5.81
C ALA A 389 24.83 18.30 -5.76
N LEU A 390 23.68 18.09 -5.13
CA LEU A 390 22.99 16.80 -5.07
C LEU A 390 22.56 16.31 -6.47
N SER A 391 22.09 17.21 -7.33
CA SER A 391 21.74 16.87 -8.72
C SER A 391 22.96 16.38 -9.51
N GLU A 392 24.12 17.03 -9.31
CA GLU A 392 25.37 16.61 -9.95
C GLU A 392 25.94 15.32 -9.35
N SER A 393 25.82 15.10 -8.04
CA SER A 393 26.13 13.81 -7.40
C SER A 393 25.34 12.66 -8.04
N PHE A 394 24.07 12.90 -8.41
CA PHE A 394 23.24 11.91 -9.08
C PHE A 394 23.75 11.55 -10.47
N LYS A 395 24.10 12.55 -11.27
CA LYS A 395 24.68 12.33 -12.59
C LYS A 395 26.03 11.63 -12.51
N SER A 396 26.88 12.06 -11.57
CA SER A 396 28.19 11.44 -11.32
C SER A 396 28.05 9.96 -10.96
N GLN A 397 27.11 9.61 -10.06
CA GLN A 397 26.87 8.21 -9.69
C GLN A 397 26.38 7.36 -10.88
N VAL A 398 25.49 7.90 -11.71
CA VAL A 398 25.02 7.20 -12.93
C VAL A 398 26.16 7.00 -13.93
N ALA A 399 27.02 8.00 -14.12
CA ALA A 399 28.19 7.91 -14.98
C ALA A 399 29.20 6.87 -14.48
N GLN A 400 29.49 6.88 -13.18
CA GLN A 400 30.37 5.92 -12.51
C GLN A 400 29.84 4.50 -12.63
N ASP A 401 28.56 4.29 -12.32
CA ASP A 401 27.90 2.98 -12.47
C ASP A 401 27.89 2.53 -13.93
N ALA A 402 27.78 3.45 -14.89
CA ALA A 402 27.80 3.13 -16.32
C ALA A 402 29.22 2.77 -16.82
N GLY A 403 30.27 3.28 -16.17
CA GLY A 403 31.67 3.15 -16.59
C GLY A 403 32.07 4.18 -17.65
N ILE A 404 31.47 5.37 -17.62
CA ILE A 404 31.71 6.45 -18.59
C ILE A 404 32.62 7.52 -17.98
N ASP A 405 33.60 7.98 -18.77
CA ASP A 405 34.51 9.07 -18.40
C ASP A 405 33.80 10.43 -18.30
N SER A 406 34.34 11.34 -17.49
CA SER A 406 33.78 12.67 -17.20
C SER A 406 33.52 13.56 -18.43
N LYS A 407 34.11 13.24 -19.59
CA LYS A 407 33.95 14.00 -20.85
C LYS A 407 32.65 13.67 -21.62
N ASP A 408 32.05 12.52 -21.37
CA ASP A 408 30.83 12.05 -22.07
C ASP A 408 29.54 12.29 -21.28
N GLN A 409 29.56 13.24 -20.33
CA GLN A 409 28.40 13.63 -19.50
C GLN A 409 27.15 14.01 -20.30
N ALA A 410 27.30 14.42 -21.57
CA ALA A 410 26.18 14.66 -22.46
C ALA A 410 25.27 13.42 -22.62
N ALA A 411 25.84 12.22 -22.65
CA ALA A 411 25.09 10.97 -22.73
C ALA A 411 24.24 10.71 -21.47
N VAL A 412 24.74 11.11 -20.31
CA VAL A 412 24.03 10.96 -19.03
C VAL A 412 22.85 11.94 -18.94
N ASN A 413 22.99 13.14 -19.52
CA ASN A 413 21.92 14.14 -19.55
C ASN A 413 20.68 13.68 -20.32
N ASP A 414 20.83 12.80 -21.32
CA ASP A 414 19.70 12.23 -22.08
C ASP A 414 18.86 11.23 -21.26
N TRP A 415 19.42 10.70 -20.16
CA TRP A 415 18.79 9.71 -19.28
C TRP A 415 18.44 10.25 -17.90
N VAL A 416 19.14 11.29 -17.44
CA VAL A 416 18.91 12.02 -16.20
C VAL A 416 18.53 13.46 -16.54
N LEU A 417 17.22 13.67 -16.75
CA LEU A 417 16.64 14.96 -17.11
C LEU A 417 16.64 15.89 -15.90
N ARG A 418 17.06 17.14 -16.09
CA ARG A 418 17.10 18.14 -15.02
C ARG A 418 16.04 19.20 -15.26
N PHE A 419 15.23 19.44 -14.24
CA PHE A 419 14.24 20.49 -14.15
C PHE A 419 14.48 21.29 -12.87
N SER A 420 14.06 22.55 -12.83
CA SER A 420 14.33 23.36 -11.65
C SER A 420 13.21 24.35 -11.32
N TYR A 421 13.15 24.73 -10.04
CA TYR A 421 12.22 25.71 -9.47
C TYR A 421 12.95 26.65 -8.49
N LEU A 422 12.30 27.75 -8.10
CA LEU A 422 12.77 28.73 -7.12
C LEU A 422 12.36 28.31 -5.70
N ARG A 423 13.21 28.53 -4.69
CA ARG A 423 12.80 28.38 -3.29
C ARG A 423 11.75 29.45 -2.92
N GLY A 424 10.81 29.11 -2.03
CA GLY A 424 9.72 29.98 -1.59
C GLY A 424 8.57 30.08 -2.60
N VAL A 425 8.16 28.95 -3.18
CA VAL A 425 7.15 28.90 -4.26
C VAL A 425 5.77 29.33 -3.79
N ASP A 426 5.49 29.21 -2.49
CA ASP A 426 4.22 29.62 -1.89
C ASP A 426 3.97 31.14 -1.94
N GLY A 427 5.04 31.94 -2.12
CA GLY A 427 4.98 33.40 -2.22
C GLY A 427 4.71 34.10 -0.88
N ARG A 428 4.91 33.42 0.26
CA ARG A 428 4.61 34.00 1.58
C ARG A 428 5.78 34.81 2.11
N LEU A 429 5.54 36.11 2.31
CA LEU A 429 6.53 37.02 2.88
C LEU A 429 6.42 37.05 4.43
N PRO A 430 7.54 37.24 5.15
CA PRO A 430 7.57 37.18 6.63
C PRO A 430 6.61 38.15 7.34
N GLU A 431 6.37 39.35 6.79
CA GLU A 431 5.51 40.38 7.41
C GLU A 431 4.01 40.04 7.35
N GLU A 432 3.56 39.37 6.29
CA GLU A 432 2.15 39.01 6.10
C GLU A 432 1.69 38.00 7.18
N VAL A 433 2.56 37.05 7.55
CA VAL A 433 2.29 36.04 8.58
C VAL A 433 2.19 36.65 9.99
N ALA A 434 2.95 37.71 10.26
CA ALA A 434 2.90 38.43 11.54
C ALA A 434 1.67 39.34 11.65
N SER A 435 1.15 39.85 10.53
CA SER A 435 -0.03 40.73 10.48
C SER A 435 -1.38 40.01 10.63
N GLY A 436 -1.45 38.71 10.28
CA GLY A 436 -2.68 37.90 10.37
C GLY A 436 -3.18 37.61 11.80
N ASN A 437 -2.37 37.93 12.82
CA ASN A 437 -2.74 37.82 14.24
C ASN A 437 -3.28 39.13 14.84
N LYS A 438 -3.44 40.21 14.05
CA LYS A 438 -4.26 41.35 14.51
C LYS A 438 -5.72 40.91 14.45
N ALA A 439 -6.38 40.86 15.62
CA ALA A 439 -7.83 40.76 15.69
C ALA A 439 -8.45 41.76 14.70
N PRO A 440 -9.52 41.40 13.96
CA PRO A 440 -10.09 42.31 12.97
C PRO A 440 -10.47 43.60 13.69
N GLY A 441 -9.82 44.70 13.29
CA GLY A 441 -10.18 46.02 13.77
C GLY A 441 -11.65 46.26 13.45
N SER A 442 -12.37 46.91 14.36
CA SER A 442 -13.83 47.07 14.34
C SER A 442 -14.40 47.89 13.18
N ASP A 443 -13.60 48.30 12.20
CA ASP A 443 -13.96 49.40 11.30
C ASP A 443 -14.15 49.01 9.82
N ASP A 444 -13.95 47.74 9.45
CA ASP A 444 -14.20 47.26 8.07
C ASP A 444 -15.56 46.54 7.93
N ASN A 445 -16.62 47.17 8.42
CA ASN A 445 -17.97 46.62 8.30
C ASN A 445 -18.96 47.60 7.67
N LYS A 446 -18.70 48.00 6.42
CA LYS A 446 -19.71 48.51 5.49
C LYS A 446 -19.32 48.12 4.06
N ASN A 447 -20.12 47.21 3.48
CA ASN A 447 -20.17 46.79 2.07
C ASN A 447 -19.37 45.53 1.68
N SER A 448 -19.83 44.35 2.09
CA SER A 448 -19.85 43.18 1.20
C SER A 448 -20.93 42.16 1.63
N LYS A 449 -22.19 42.46 1.32
CA LYS A 449 -23.23 41.42 1.23
C LYS A 449 -23.02 40.67 -0.08
N ASP A 450 -22.16 39.64 -0.06
CA ASP A 450 -22.18 38.46 -0.95
C ASP A 450 -20.94 37.59 -0.66
N LYS A 451 -20.97 36.84 0.45
CA LYS A 451 -19.96 35.82 0.80
C LYS A 451 -20.59 34.48 1.17
N ASN A 452 -21.66 34.09 0.48
CA ASN A 452 -22.22 32.74 0.53
C ASN A 452 -22.01 31.94 -0.77
N THR A 453 -20.95 32.26 -1.51
CA THR A 453 -20.32 31.31 -2.43
C THR A 453 -19.03 30.87 -1.76
N LEU A 454 -18.99 29.64 -1.24
CA LEU A 454 -17.74 28.96 -0.96
C LEU A 454 -16.96 28.94 -2.27
N ASP A 455 -15.95 29.81 -2.38
CA ASP A 455 -15.03 29.87 -3.50
C ASP A 455 -14.15 28.62 -3.45
N LEU A 456 -14.68 27.54 -4.04
CA LEU A 456 -14.00 26.27 -4.21
C LEU A 456 -12.94 26.46 -5.29
N SER A 457 -11.70 26.66 -4.83
CA SER A 457 -10.43 26.87 -5.56
C SER A 457 -10.03 28.34 -5.57
N PRO A 458 -8.92 28.75 -4.93
CA PRO A 458 -8.21 29.87 -5.52
C PRO A 458 -7.81 29.38 -6.92
N LEU A 459 -8.42 29.92 -7.98
CA LEU A 459 -7.81 29.82 -9.29
C LEU A 459 -6.37 30.28 -9.12
N GLU A 460 -5.42 29.38 -9.34
CA GLU A 460 -4.00 29.69 -9.28
C GLU A 460 -3.74 30.83 -10.26
N LYS A 461 -3.39 31.98 -9.71
CA LYS A 461 -3.11 33.19 -10.46
C LYS A 461 -1.69 33.13 -11.00
N SER A 462 -1.49 33.62 -12.23
CA SER A 462 -0.16 33.81 -12.82
C SER A 462 0.46 35.17 -12.44
N ASP A 463 -0.23 35.94 -11.60
CA ASP A 463 0.17 37.24 -11.06
C ASP A 463 0.26 37.21 -9.53
N GLY A 464 1.15 38.03 -8.95
CA GLY A 464 1.38 38.13 -7.52
C GLY A 464 2.62 37.36 -7.03
N ASN A 465 2.73 37.22 -5.71
CA ASN A 465 3.90 36.60 -5.08
C ASN A 465 3.92 35.07 -5.24
N SER A 466 2.74 34.44 -5.32
CA SER A 466 2.60 32.99 -5.42
C SER A 466 3.09 32.48 -6.78
N GLN A 467 3.96 31.47 -6.76
CA GLN A 467 4.55 30.88 -7.96
C GLN A 467 3.94 29.50 -8.31
N LEU A 468 2.73 29.20 -7.81
CA LEU A 468 2.10 27.88 -7.97
C LEU A 468 1.79 27.53 -9.44
N ASP A 469 1.46 28.53 -10.28
CA ASP A 469 1.25 28.33 -11.72
C ASP A 469 2.51 27.78 -12.41
N TYR A 470 3.71 28.21 -12.00
CA TYR A 470 4.96 27.64 -12.52
C TYR A 470 5.07 26.14 -12.22
N LEU A 471 4.61 25.67 -11.06
CA LEU A 471 4.64 24.24 -10.73
C LEU A 471 3.71 23.42 -11.62
N ARG A 472 2.52 23.93 -11.93
CA ARG A 472 1.61 23.25 -12.87
C ARG A 472 2.17 23.21 -14.27
N ARG A 473 2.68 24.34 -14.77
CA ARG A 473 3.33 24.42 -16.09
C ARG A 473 4.55 23.51 -16.17
N LEU A 474 5.31 23.41 -15.09
CA LEU A 474 6.42 22.49 -14.97
C LEU A 474 5.96 21.02 -15.05
N ALA A 475 4.92 20.66 -14.31
CA ALA A 475 4.35 19.32 -14.37
C ALA A 475 3.82 18.97 -15.76
N ASP A 476 3.16 19.91 -16.45
CA ASP A 476 2.71 19.75 -17.83
C ASP A 476 3.86 19.68 -18.84
N HIS A 477 4.95 20.42 -18.61
CA HIS A 477 6.14 20.34 -19.44
C HIS A 477 6.80 18.96 -19.33
N ILE A 478 7.02 18.46 -18.11
CA ILE A 478 7.59 17.13 -17.87
C ILE A 478 6.69 16.04 -18.48
N ALA A 479 5.37 16.17 -18.35
CA ALA A 479 4.43 15.23 -18.94
C ALA A 479 4.48 15.23 -20.48
N ARG A 480 4.67 16.40 -21.11
CA ARG A 480 4.83 16.51 -22.57
C ARG A 480 6.14 15.89 -23.06
N GLU A 481 7.24 16.10 -22.35
CA GLU A 481 8.54 15.46 -22.64
C GLU A 481 8.45 13.93 -22.54
N ASP A 482 7.86 13.42 -21.46
CA ASP A 482 7.62 11.99 -21.27
C ASP A 482 6.74 11.38 -22.40
N GLU A 483 5.74 12.13 -22.87
CA GLU A 483 4.91 11.70 -24.00
C GLU A 483 5.68 11.73 -25.33
N ALA A 484 6.52 12.74 -25.56
CA ALA A 484 7.36 12.85 -26.75
C ALA A 484 8.32 11.64 -26.87
N TYR A 485 9.05 11.30 -25.81
CA TYR A 485 9.94 10.15 -25.80
C TYR A 485 9.22 8.83 -26.11
N ARG A 486 8.01 8.64 -25.57
CA ARG A 486 7.21 7.45 -25.84
C ARG A 486 6.69 7.40 -27.27
N ARG A 487 6.32 8.54 -27.87
CA ARG A 487 5.87 8.63 -29.28
C ARG A 487 7.01 8.29 -30.24
N GLU A 488 8.24 8.66 -29.91
CA GLU A 488 9.45 8.29 -30.67
C GLU A 488 9.83 6.80 -30.52
N GLY A 489 9.11 6.04 -29.68
CA GLY A 489 9.40 4.64 -29.43
C GLY A 489 10.58 4.39 -28.48
N THR A 490 11.13 5.45 -27.86
CA THR A 490 12.12 5.32 -26.79
C THR A 490 11.44 5.17 -25.43
N SER A 491 12.20 5.04 -24.36
CA SER A 491 11.67 4.87 -23.02
C SER A 491 11.27 6.18 -22.36
N GLY A 492 10.08 6.22 -21.75
CA GLY A 492 9.64 7.39 -20.99
C GLY A 492 10.40 7.58 -19.68
N ILE A 493 9.95 8.55 -18.91
CA ILE A 493 10.42 8.85 -17.55
C ILE A 493 9.85 7.78 -16.60
N GLY A 494 10.67 6.99 -15.93
CA GLY A 494 10.22 5.97 -14.97
C GLY A 494 10.00 6.53 -13.57
N ALA A 495 10.88 7.45 -13.15
CA ALA A 495 10.85 8.06 -11.82
C ALA A 495 11.10 9.57 -11.85
N ILE A 496 10.54 10.26 -10.86
CA ILE A 496 10.71 11.71 -10.66
C ILE A 496 11.24 11.96 -9.24
N GLY A 497 12.43 12.53 -9.15
CA GLY A 497 13.06 12.94 -7.91
C GLY A 497 12.78 14.40 -7.61
N VAL A 498 12.21 14.71 -6.45
CA VAL A 498 12.05 16.09 -5.97
C VAL A 498 13.13 16.36 -4.93
N LEU A 499 14.05 17.26 -5.28
CA LEU A 499 15.22 17.60 -4.48
C LEU A 499 15.11 19.05 -4.01
N GLY A 500 15.44 19.30 -2.74
CA GLY A 500 15.33 20.64 -2.15
C GLY A 500 15.77 20.63 -0.70
N ALA A 501 16.03 21.81 -0.15
CA ALA A 501 16.15 21.98 1.29
C ALA A 501 14.77 22.20 1.93
N ASP A 502 13.90 22.99 1.30
CA ASP A 502 12.63 23.42 1.89
C ASP A 502 11.54 22.34 1.73
N THR A 503 11.04 21.82 2.85
CA THR A 503 9.98 20.81 2.83
C THR A 503 8.62 21.37 2.40
N TYR A 504 8.33 22.67 2.63
CA TYR A 504 7.07 23.26 2.18
C TYR A 504 6.98 23.25 0.66
N ASP A 505 8.05 23.67 -0.02
CA ASP A 505 8.12 23.65 -1.48
C ASP A 505 8.08 22.22 -2.03
N LYS A 506 8.81 21.27 -1.42
CA LYS A 506 8.75 19.85 -1.81
C LYS A 506 7.33 19.31 -1.85
N LEU A 507 6.52 19.61 -0.84
CA LEU A 507 5.13 19.14 -0.77
C LEU A 507 4.28 19.73 -1.89
N LEU A 508 4.46 21.01 -2.23
CA LEU A 508 3.75 21.66 -3.34
C LEU A 508 4.17 21.11 -4.69
N VAL A 509 5.47 20.91 -4.91
CA VAL A 509 6.03 20.30 -6.13
C VAL A 509 5.51 18.87 -6.30
N LEU A 510 5.52 18.07 -5.23
CA LEU A 510 4.96 16.71 -5.24
C LEU A 510 3.45 16.72 -5.54
N GLN A 511 2.70 17.68 -5.00
CA GLN A 511 1.26 17.80 -5.24
C GLN A 511 0.98 18.08 -6.73
N ALA A 512 1.71 19.01 -7.34
CA ALA A 512 1.58 19.32 -8.76
C ALA A 512 1.95 18.12 -9.65
N LEU A 513 3.09 17.47 -9.37
CA LEU A 513 3.59 16.37 -10.19
C LEU A 513 2.75 15.09 -10.05
N LYS A 514 2.34 14.69 -8.83
CA LYS A 514 1.48 13.52 -8.63
C LYS A 514 0.07 13.74 -9.17
N GLY A 515 -0.44 14.97 -9.09
CA GLY A 515 -1.72 15.32 -9.72
C GLY A 515 -1.69 15.09 -11.24
N ARG A 516 -0.58 15.45 -11.90
CA ARG A 516 -0.45 15.35 -13.36
C ARG A 516 0.04 13.98 -13.87
N MET A 517 0.89 13.32 -13.10
CA MET A 517 1.58 12.07 -13.45
C MET A 517 1.52 11.05 -12.29
N PRO A 518 0.33 10.55 -11.93
CA PRO A 518 0.15 9.70 -10.73
C PRO A 518 0.78 8.31 -10.84
N ASN A 519 1.12 7.86 -12.06
CA ASN A 519 1.64 6.51 -12.31
C ASN A 519 3.19 6.40 -12.26
N LYS A 520 3.89 7.43 -11.75
CA LYS A 520 5.36 7.47 -11.70
C LYS A 520 5.88 7.12 -10.31
N VAL A 521 7.11 6.61 -10.24
CA VAL A 521 7.81 6.45 -8.96
C VAL A 521 8.32 7.82 -8.51
N PHE A 522 8.05 8.21 -7.27
CA PHE A 522 8.53 9.47 -6.72
C PHE A 522 9.56 9.21 -5.63
N PHE A 523 10.62 10.01 -5.60
CA PHE A 523 11.64 9.94 -4.55
C PHE A 523 12.14 11.31 -4.12
N SER A 524 12.70 11.39 -2.91
CA SER A 524 13.31 12.60 -2.34
C SER A 524 14.38 12.21 -1.30
N THR A 525 15.10 13.21 -0.77
CA THR A 525 16.02 13.06 0.35
C THR A 525 15.42 13.60 1.65
N ASN A 526 15.95 13.08 2.77
CA ASN A 526 15.62 13.44 4.16
C ASN A 526 14.19 13.07 4.59
N LEU A 527 14.04 12.78 5.89
CA LEU A 527 12.73 12.54 6.51
C LEU A 527 12.27 13.81 7.21
N ASP A 528 11.02 14.22 6.98
CA ASP A 528 10.40 15.33 7.72
C ASP A 528 8.98 14.94 8.15
N ALA A 529 8.68 15.07 9.44
CA ALA A 529 7.37 14.76 10.01
C ALA A 529 6.23 15.55 9.35
N ARG A 530 6.50 16.70 8.69
CA ARG A 530 5.54 17.42 7.84
C ARG A 530 4.93 16.53 6.74
N MET A 531 5.69 15.58 6.21
CA MET A 531 5.21 14.64 5.18
C MET A 531 4.16 13.65 5.70
N LEU A 532 4.08 13.44 7.01
CA LEU A 532 3.09 12.57 7.67
C LEU A 532 1.87 13.34 8.19
N GLN A 533 1.80 14.67 7.95
CA GLN A 533 0.67 15.47 8.40
C GLN A 533 -0.64 15.07 7.71
N ARG A 534 -1.74 15.30 8.42
CA ARG A 534 -3.09 15.07 7.87
C ARG A 534 -3.32 15.94 6.65
N GLY A 535 -3.98 15.39 5.63
CA GLY A 535 -4.19 16.05 4.34
C GLY A 535 -3.04 15.88 3.35
N GLN A 536 -1.81 15.58 3.82
CA GLN A 536 -0.66 15.38 2.93
C GLN A 536 -0.47 13.94 2.46
N ALA A 537 -1.14 12.96 3.09
CA ALA A 537 -1.00 11.54 2.78
C ALA A 537 -1.31 11.19 1.31
N GLN A 538 -2.22 11.90 0.65
CA GLN A 538 -2.48 11.69 -0.79
C GLN A 538 -1.24 12.03 -1.64
N THR A 539 -0.49 13.05 -1.24
CA THR A 539 0.72 13.54 -1.90
C THR A 539 1.96 12.75 -1.49
N THR A 540 2.08 12.31 -0.25
CA THR A 540 3.33 11.73 0.27
C THR A 540 3.37 10.21 0.27
N ARG A 541 2.24 9.50 0.24
CA ARG A 541 2.25 8.03 0.21
C ARG A 541 2.96 7.43 -1.00
N ASN A 542 3.63 6.30 -0.79
CA ASN A 542 4.48 5.61 -1.77
C ASN A 542 5.66 6.49 -2.27
N LEU A 543 6.07 7.50 -1.47
CA LEU A 543 7.28 8.29 -1.72
C LEU A 543 8.49 7.56 -1.13
N ILE A 544 9.53 7.39 -1.94
CA ILE A 544 10.79 6.77 -1.53
C ILE A 544 11.73 7.86 -0.99
N LEU A 545 12.27 7.67 0.21
CA LEU A 545 13.12 8.63 0.88
C LEU A 545 14.44 8.00 1.27
N ALA A 546 15.55 8.58 0.87
CA ALA A 546 16.86 8.26 1.46
C ALA A 546 17.19 9.28 2.53
N ALA A 547 17.60 8.79 3.71
CA ALA A 547 17.95 9.65 4.83
C ALA A 547 19.18 9.11 5.57
N PRO A 548 20.03 10.00 6.10
CA PRO A 548 21.17 9.61 6.91
C PRO A 548 20.72 8.88 8.18
N TYR A 549 19.59 9.31 8.73
CA TYR A 549 19.04 8.83 9.98
C TYR A 549 17.51 8.74 9.94
N GLY A 550 16.94 7.72 10.60
CA GLY A 550 15.54 7.74 11.05
C GLY A 550 15.22 8.84 12.08
N LEU A 551 13.93 9.05 12.33
CA LEU A 551 13.41 9.97 13.35
C LEU A 551 13.67 9.50 14.79
N THR A 552 13.99 8.22 14.95
CA THR A 552 14.38 7.59 16.22
C THR A 552 15.77 7.00 16.09
N LEU A 553 16.62 7.27 17.07
CA LEU A 553 17.93 6.66 17.25
C LEU A 553 17.82 5.47 18.20
N THR A 554 18.94 4.78 18.43
CA THR A 554 18.97 3.70 19.43
C THR A 554 18.56 4.21 20.81
N ARG A 555 17.76 3.42 21.53
CA ARG A 555 17.25 3.79 22.87
C ARG A 555 18.39 4.12 23.85
N ALA A 556 19.55 3.49 23.70
CA ALA A 556 20.73 3.80 24.51
C ALA A 556 21.11 5.29 24.35
N LEU A 557 21.18 5.82 23.13
CA LEU A 557 21.55 7.22 22.90
C LEU A 557 20.43 8.20 23.24
N GLN A 558 19.20 7.91 22.79
CA GLN A 558 18.10 8.87 22.82
C GLN A 558 17.42 8.95 24.20
N GLN A 559 17.42 7.85 24.95
CA GLN A 559 16.89 7.76 26.32
C GLN A 559 15.41 8.19 26.44
N ASP A 560 15.15 9.29 27.15
CA ASP A 560 13.83 9.86 27.40
C ASP A 560 13.47 11.02 26.45
N VAL A 561 14.35 11.34 25.49
CA VAL A 561 14.08 12.32 24.44
C VAL A 561 13.06 11.72 23.44
N PRO A 562 11.95 12.41 23.14
CA PRO A 562 10.98 11.91 22.16
C PRO A 562 11.57 11.82 20.75
N PRO A 563 10.93 11.07 19.83
CA PRO A 563 11.31 11.03 18.42
C PRO A 563 11.46 12.43 17.81
N PHE A 564 12.51 12.61 17.01
CA PHE A 564 12.78 13.86 16.32
C PHE A 564 11.79 14.08 15.17
N ARG A 565 11.67 15.33 14.72
CA ARG A 565 10.79 15.71 13.61
C ARG A 565 11.47 15.62 12.26
N ASP A 566 12.80 15.57 12.24
CA ASP A 566 13.62 15.57 11.03
C ASP A 566 14.83 14.65 11.20
N SER A 567 15.20 13.95 10.13
CA SER A 567 16.46 13.19 10.04
C SER A 567 17.72 14.03 10.32
N LEU A 568 17.76 15.29 9.89
CA LEU A 568 18.90 16.19 10.14
C LEU A 568 18.97 16.65 11.60
N GLN A 569 17.82 16.68 12.29
CA GLN A 569 17.75 16.94 13.73
C GLN A 569 18.46 15.83 14.52
N SER A 570 18.30 14.56 14.11
CA SER A 570 19.05 13.43 14.67
C SER A 570 20.56 13.59 14.46
N ALA A 571 21.00 14.10 13.30
CA ALA A 571 22.41 14.35 13.01
C ALA A 571 23.01 15.43 13.93
N VAL A 572 22.26 16.52 14.19
CA VAL A 572 22.68 17.59 15.12
C VAL A 572 22.81 17.05 16.54
N PHE A 573 21.86 16.24 16.98
CA PHE A 573 21.92 15.58 18.29
C PHE A 573 23.20 14.72 18.43
N ILE A 574 23.53 13.93 17.39
CA ILE A 574 24.76 13.14 17.33
C ILE A 574 26.02 14.02 17.35
N ALA A 575 26.02 15.14 16.63
CA ALA A 575 27.13 16.10 16.61
C ALA A 575 27.43 16.65 18.01
N VAL A 576 26.40 16.99 18.78
CA VAL A 576 26.57 17.50 20.15
C VAL A 576 27.09 16.42 21.09
N LEU A 577 26.58 15.19 21.00
CA LEU A 577 27.11 14.07 21.78
C LEU A 577 28.59 13.81 21.45
N ALA A 578 28.97 13.84 20.17
CA ALA A 578 30.36 13.68 19.74
C ALA A 578 31.24 14.85 20.22
N ALA A 579 30.72 16.07 20.20
CA ALA A 579 31.42 17.26 20.68
C ALA A 579 31.66 17.22 22.19
N GLN A 580 30.67 16.76 22.96
CA GLN A 580 30.75 16.66 24.42
C GLN A 580 31.50 15.41 24.92
N ALA A 581 31.74 14.43 24.06
CA ALA A 581 32.47 13.23 24.43
C ALA A 581 33.92 13.57 24.86
N PRO A 582 34.45 12.95 25.94
CA PRO A 582 35.74 13.32 26.55
C PRO A 582 36.97 12.87 25.75
N GLN A 583 36.80 12.05 24.70
CA GLN A 583 37.90 11.55 23.86
C GLN A 583 38.55 12.67 23.02
N HIS A 584 39.81 12.48 22.63
CA HIS A 584 40.51 13.39 21.71
C HIS A 584 39.90 13.38 20.29
N TYR A 585 40.03 14.50 19.58
CA TYR A 585 39.47 14.71 18.25
C TYR A 585 39.79 13.58 17.25
N ASP A 586 41.04 13.11 17.19
CA ASP A 586 41.44 12.05 16.24
C ASP A 586 40.74 10.71 16.49
N ALA A 587 40.49 10.37 17.76
CA ALA A 587 39.73 9.16 18.11
C ALA A 587 38.25 9.29 17.68
N LYS A 588 37.68 10.49 17.83
CA LYS A 588 36.33 10.80 17.33
C LYS A 588 36.30 10.69 15.80
N ARG A 589 37.26 11.30 15.11
CA ARG A 589 37.38 11.29 13.65
C ARG A 589 37.48 9.86 13.11
N ALA A 590 38.31 9.01 13.72
CA ALA A 590 38.44 7.60 13.32
C ALA A 590 37.14 6.80 13.50
N LYS A 591 36.35 7.10 14.55
CA LYS A 591 35.07 6.43 14.80
C LYS A 591 33.99 6.80 13.78
N PHE A 592 33.95 8.07 13.39
CA PHE A 592 33.00 8.63 12.42
C PHE A 592 33.52 8.59 10.98
N ASP A 593 34.66 7.94 10.73
CA ASP A 593 35.23 7.81 9.41
C ASP A 593 34.35 6.90 8.54
N TYR A 594 33.80 7.48 7.48
CA TYR A 594 32.81 6.82 6.63
C TYR A 594 33.40 5.67 5.81
N THR A 595 34.68 5.76 5.41
CA THR A 595 35.32 4.70 4.59
C THR A 595 35.52 3.40 5.36
N ASN A 596 35.66 3.49 6.69
CA ASN A 596 36.02 2.38 7.55
C ASN A 596 34.87 1.94 8.49
N SER A 597 33.89 2.79 8.75
CA SER A 597 32.83 2.53 9.74
C SER A 597 31.44 2.42 9.11
N VAL A 598 30.72 1.33 9.44
CA VAL A 598 29.29 1.13 9.08
C VAL A 598 28.36 2.02 9.95
N LEU A 599 28.93 2.80 10.86
CA LEU A 599 28.22 3.58 11.89
C LEU A 599 27.30 4.65 11.28
N LEU A 600 27.76 5.31 10.21
CA LEU A 600 27.06 6.36 9.47
C LEU A 600 26.28 5.82 8.26
N SER A 601 26.01 4.51 8.23
CA SER A 601 25.24 3.91 7.14
C SER A 601 23.84 4.54 7.05
N PRO A 602 23.45 5.15 5.93
CA PRO A 602 22.10 5.67 5.73
C PRO A 602 21.05 4.57 5.56
N SER A 603 19.78 4.97 5.66
CA SER A 603 18.62 4.10 5.46
C SER A 603 17.72 4.64 4.37
N ILE A 604 16.97 3.73 3.74
CA ILE A 604 15.92 4.06 2.80
C ILE A 604 14.56 3.76 3.41
N TYR A 605 13.58 4.62 3.14
CA TYR A 605 12.26 4.60 3.72
C TYR A 605 11.20 4.75 2.62
N GLU A 606 10.03 4.20 2.87
CA GLU A 606 8.82 4.45 2.10
C GLU A 606 7.75 5.06 3.00
N VAL A 607 7.06 6.08 2.51
CA VAL A 607 5.98 6.72 3.27
C VAL A 607 4.71 5.87 3.24
N GLY A 608 4.39 5.26 4.38
CA GLY A 608 3.18 4.47 4.61
C GLY A 608 2.07 5.26 5.32
N ILE A 609 1.05 4.55 5.78
CA ILE A 609 -0.08 5.12 6.53
C ILE A 609 0.31 5.41 7.98
N SER A 610 1.09 4.54 8.63
CA SER A 610 1.48 4.73 10.04
C SER A 610 2.71 5.64 10.21
N GLY A 611 3.54 5.77 9.18
CA GLY A 611 4.76 6.59 9.22
C GLY A 611 5.77 6.27 8.13
N PHE A 612 7.04 6.53 8.41
CA PHE A 612 8.17 6.17 7.55
C PHE A 612 8.56 4.72 7.78
N ILE A 613 8.36 3.88 6.76
CA ILE A 613 8.64 2.44 6.83
C ILE A 613 10.03 2.18 6.26
N PRO A 614 11.00 1.69 7.04
CA PRO A 614 12.33 1.40 6.52
C PRO A 614 12.29 0.19 5.57
N LEU A 615 13.00 0.27 4.45
CA LEU A 615 13.19 -0.86 3.52
C LEU A 615 14.57 -1.48 3.73
N SER A 616 14.67 -2.79 3.53
CA SER A 616 15.96 -3.49 3.58
C SER A 616 16.83 -3.10 2.39
N ASN A 617 18.12 -2.84 2.59
CA ASN A 617 19.10 -2.73 1.51
C ASN A 617 20.40 -3.41 1.92
N LYS A 618 21.28 -3.72 0.94
CA LYS A 618 22.61 -4.28 1.16
C LYS A 618 23.44 -3.48 2.17
N LEU A 619 23.36 -2.15 2.11
CA LEU A 619 24.08 -1.25 3.04
C LEU A 619 23.52 -1.30 4.47
N THR A 620 22.20 -1.46 4.65
CA THR A 620 21.60 -1.57 5.99
C THR A 620 21.75 -2.98 6.57
N ALA A 621 21.85 -4.01 5.72
CA ALA A 621 22.10 -5.40 6.15
C ALA A 621 23.46 -5.60 6.83
N GLY A 622 24.44 -4.71 6.55
CA GLY A 622 25.74 -4.72 7.22
C GLY A 622 25.73 -4.18 8.65
N ARG A 623 24.61 -3.58 9.11
CA ARG A 623 24.52 -3.07 10.49
C ARG A 623 24.51 -4.23 11.50
N PRO A 624 25.21 -4.09 12.64
CA PRO A 624 25.18 -5.10 13.69
C PRO A 624 23.76 -5.23 14.26
N LYS A 625 23.36 -6.46 14.62
CA LYS A 625 22.03 -6.74 15.21
C LYS A 625 21.84 -6.10 16.59
N ASP A 626 22.94 -5.87 17.30
CA ASP A 626 22.96 -5.24 18.62
C ASP A 626 23.93 -4.05 18.60
N CYS A 627 23.47 -2.91 19.12
CA CYS A 627 24.28 -1.69 19.22
C CYS A 627 25.24 -1.69 20.42
N ALA A 628 25.11 -2.63 21.35
CA ALA A 628 25.99 -2.74 22.51
C ALA A 628 27.45 -3.09 22.14
N ALA A 629 28.38 -2.68 23.00
CA ALA A 629 29.81 -2.99 22.87
C ALA A 629 30.07 -4.51 23.05
N PRO A 630 31.14 -5.07 22.42
CA PRO A 630 31.49 -6.48 22.66
C PRO A 630 31.74 -6.73 24.15
N ASN A 631 31.20 -7.83 24.68
CA ASN A 631 31.31 -8.27 26.07
C ASN A 631 30.47 -7.48 27.09
N GLN A 632 29.57 -6.60 26.66
CA GLN A 632 28.57 -5.97 27.54
C GLN A 632 27.16 -6.42 27.12
N THR A 633 26.44 -7.09 28.02
CA THR A 633 25.03 -7.48 27.82
C THR A 633 24.07 -6.30 27.93
N GLN A 634 24.52 -5.17 28.47
CA GLN A 634 23.78 -3.91 28.49
C GLN A 634 24.68 -2.78 27.99
N PRO A 635 24.24 -1.97 27.01
CA PRO A 635 25.03 -0.86 26.53
C PRO A 635 25.29 0.13 27.67
N ARG A 636 26.55 0.55 27.88
CA ARG A 636 26.81 1.78 28.66
C ARG A 636 26.00 2.91 28.03
N SER A 637 24.96 3.33 28.71
CA SER A 637 23.81 4.03 28.13
C SER A 637 24.08 5.42 27.56
N ASN A 638 25.30 5.94 27.58
CA ASN A 638 25.56 7.34 27.19
C ASN A 638 26.84 7.54 26.36
N ASP A 639 27.71 6.53 26.22
CA ASP A 639 28.99 6.73 25.52
C ASP A 639 28.86 6.39 24.02
N ILE A 640 28.72 7.44 23.20
CA ILE A 640 28.62 7.34 21.75
C ILE A 640 29.84 6.64 21.12
N MET A 641 31.01 6.72 21.74
CA MET A 641 32.23 6.11 21.21
C MET A 641 32.27 4.59 21.43
N ALA A 642 31.57 4.09 22.46
CA ALA A 642 31.48 2.66 22.78
C ALA A 642 30.47 1.90 21.91
N LEU A 643 29.45 2.60 21.38
CA LEU A 643 28.37 1.98 20.60
C LEU A 643 28.82 1.50 19.21
N ARG A 644 28.19 0.44 18.72
CA ARG A 644 28.45 -0.13 17.38
C ARG A 644 27.50 0.38 16.30
N CYS A 645 26.29 0.78 16.69
CA CYS A 645 25.33 1.47 15.82
C CYS A 645 24.71 2.67 16.54
N LEU A 646 24.34 3.68 15.75
CA LEU A 646 23.61 4.87 16.23
C LEU A 646 22.09 4.69 16.11
N GLN A 647 21.66 3.69 15.34
CA GLN A 647 20.27 3.39 15.04
C GLN A 647 20.03 1.92 15.22
N ASP A 648 18.88 1.59 15.80
CA ASP A 648 18.43 0.22 15.88
C ASP A 648 18.20 -0.33 14.45
N PRO A 649 18.43 -1.62 14.21
CA PRO A 649 18.20 -2.23 12.92
C PRO A 649 16.74 -2.06 12.51
N SER A 650 16.50 -1.87 11.21
CA SER A 650 15.14 -1.79 10.68
C SER A 650 14.37 -3.08 11.01
N PRO A 651 13.08 -2.98 11.42
CA PRO A 651 12.25 -4.16 11.58
C PRO A 651 12.19 -4.96 10.28
N THR A 652 11.98 -6.27 10.39
CA THR A 652 11.87 -7.14 9.22
C THR A 652 10.70 -6.70 8.33
N PRO A 653 10.85 -6.70 6.99
CA PRO A 653 9.81 -6.22 6.07
C PRO A 653 8.63 -7.20 5.92
N TYR A 654 8.48 -8.14 6.84
CA TYR A 654 7.43 -9.15 6.86
C TYR A 654 7.14 -9.50 8.33
N PRO A 655 5.93 -9.98 8.65
CA PRO A 655 5.57 -10.35 10.02
C PRO A 655 6.47 -11.49 10.51
N GLU A 656 7.17 -11.25 11.62
CA GLU A 656 7.81 -12.31 12.41
C GLU A 656 7.14 -12.39 13.77
N LEU A 657 6.96 -13.62 14.26
CA LEU A 657 6.61 -13.87 15.65
C LEU A 657 7.74 -13.35 16.53
N SER A 658 7.37 -12.65 17.59
CA SER A 658 8.33 -12.21 18.61
C SER A 658 9.05 -13.41 19.22
N GLN A 659 10.24 -13.20 19.79
CA GLN A 659 11.01 -14.30 20.38
C GLN A 659 10.22 -15.02 21.48
N SER A 660 9.51 -14.28 22.33
CA SER A 660 8.63 -14.85 23.34
C SER A 660 7.48 -15.67 22.75
N GLU A 661 6.87 -15.22 21.65
CA GLU A 661 5.81 -15.99 20.99
C GLU A 661 6.37 -17.27 20.36
N ARG A 662 7.58 -17.22 19.77
CA ARG A 662 8.28 -18.41 19.29
C ARG A 662 8.54 -19.38 20.43
N ASP A 663 9.07 -18.91 21.55
CA ASP A 663 9.36 -19.76 22.72
C ASP A 663 8.07 -20.40 23.26
N THR A 664 6.95 -19.67 23.34
CA THR A 664 5.66 -20.25 23.76
C THR A 664 5.09 -21.24 22.74
N LEU A 665 5.34 -21.03 21.45
CA LEU A 665 4.93 -21.94 20.38
C LEU A 665 5.78 -23.21 20.41
N ASP A 666 7.09 -23.08 20.63
CA ASP A 666 8.03 -24.18 20.82
C ASP A 666 7.70 -24.96 22.09
N GLU A 667 7.35 -24.29 23.19
CA GLU A 667 6.87 -24.93 24.43
C GLU A 667 5.59 -25.73 24.18
N ARG A 668 4.60 -25.17 23.47
CA ARG A 668 3.38 -25.90 23.10
C ARG A 668 3.65 -27.04 22.13
N GLN A 669 4.57 -26.89 21.18
CA GLN A 669 5.01 -27.98 20.30
C GLN A 669 5.75 -29.06 21.08
N SER A 670 6.50 -28.70 22.12
CA SER A 670 7.21 -29.63 22.99
C SER A 670 6.26 -30.56 23.75
N PHE A 671 5.04 -30.10 24.08
CA PHE A 671 3.98 -30.93 24.66
C PHE A 671 3.52 -32.05 23.70
N TYR A 672 3.44 -31.76 22.40
CA TYR A 672 3.17 -32.78 21.37
C TYR A 672 4.38 -33.68 21.08
N TRP A 673 5.58 -33.25 21.48
CA TRP A 673 6.83 -34.03 21.46
C TRP A 673 6.97 -35.06 22.59
N ALA A 674 5.89 -35.40 23.31
CA ALA A 674 5.80 -36.64 24.12
C ALA A 674 5.88 -37.96 23.28
N GLY A 675 6.63 -37.90 22.17
CA GLY A 675 7.46 -38.91 21.49
C GLY A 675 6.85 -40.30 21.27
N PRO A 676 6.92 -41.22 22.24
CA PRO A 676 6.54 -42.60 22.00
C PRO A 676 5.02 -42.82 22.05
N LEU A 677 4.30 -42.10 22.93
CA LEU A 677 2.93 -42.46 23.30
C LEU A 677 1.93 -42.08 22.20
N SER A 678 2.11 -40.91 21.57
CA SER A 678 1.28 -40.49 20.42
C SER A 678 1.53 -41.35 19.17
N PHE A 679 2.80 -41.73 18.93
CA PHE A 679 3.16 -42.65 17.84
C PHE A 679 2.58 -44.06 18.07
N ILE A 680 2.72 -44.59 19.29
CA ILE A 680 2.16 -45.90 19.67
C ILE A 680 0.64 -45.90 19.55
N LEU A 681 -0.06 -44.86 20.03
CA LEU A 681 -1.51 -44.73 19.91
C LEU A 681 -1.97 -44.63 18.45
N LEU A 682 -1.22 -43.91 17.60
CA LEU A 682 -1.51 -43.81 16.18
C LEU A 682 -1.32 -45.15 15.47
N VAL A 683 -0.20 -45.85 15.73
CA VAL A 683 0.05 -47.21 15.20
C VAL A 683 -1.02 -48.19 15.66
N LEU A 684 -1.44 -48.12 16.93
CA LEU A 684 -2.47 -48.98 17.50
C LEU A 684 -3.86 -48.70 16.88
N ALA A 685 -4.20 -47.44 16.64
CA ALA A 685 -5.43 -47.05 15.93
C ALA A 685 -5.43 -47.52 14.45
N ILE A 686 -4.26 -47.47 13.79
CA ILE A 686 -4.08 -47.97 12.42
C ILE A 686 -4.30 -49.50 12.37
N LEU A 687 -3.69 -50.23 13.29
CA LEU A 687 -3.83 -51.69 13.37
C LEU A 687 -5.26 -52.11 13.69
N LEU A 688 -5.94 -51.43 14.61
CA LEU A 688 -7.34 -51.68 14.95
C LEU A 688 -8.29 -51.36 13.78
N GLY A 689 -8.08 -50.24 13.08
CA GLY A 689 -8.88 -49.88 11.90
C GLY A 689 -8.70 -50.87 10.75
N TRP A 690 -7.47 -51.31 10.52
CA TRP A 690 -7.16 -52.33 9.51
C TRP A 690 -7.81 -53.68 9.85
N TRP A 691 -7.66 -54.14 11.10
CA TRP A 691 -8.34 -55.33 11.61
C TRP A 691 -9.85 -55.24 11.40
N TRP A 692 -10.48 -54.13 11.79
CA TRP A 692 -11.93 -53.96 11.71
C TRP A 692 -12.48 -54.06 10.28
N THR A 693 -11.76 -53.49 9.29
CA THR A 693 -12.14 -53.63 7.87
C THR A 693 -11.91 -55.02 7.29
N TYR A 694 -10.94 -55.77 7.82
CA TYR A 694 -10.64 -57.13 7.40
C TYR A 694 -11.71 -58.12 7.91
N VAL A 695 -12.18 -57.95 9.15
CA VAL A 695 -13.07 -58.91 9.83
C VAL A 695 -14.54 -58.76 9.43
N GLN A 696 -15.02 -57.59 9.00
CA GLN A 696 -16.46 -57.34 8.84
C GLN A 696 -17.02 -57.50 7.42
N SER A 697 -16.27 -58.05 6.47
CA SER A 697 -16.67 -58.05 5.05
C SER A 697 -16.99 -59.43 4.48
N SER A 698 -18.14 -60.00 4.85
CA SER A 698 -18.67 -61.25 4.26
C SER A 698 -19.41 -61.08 2.91
N ASP A 699 -19.54 -59.86 2.35
CA ASP A 699 -20.32 -59.63 1.11
C ASP A 699 -19.48 -59.45 -0.18
N ASN A 700 -19.76 -60.32 -1.16
CA ASN A 700 -18.89 -60.78 -2.26
C ASN A 700 -19.02 -60.03 -3.61
N LYS A 701 -18.77 -58.72 -3.70
CA LYS A 701 -18.83 -58.01 -5.02
C LYS A 701 -17.64 -57.14 -5.42
N LEU A 702 -16.66 -56.88 -4.56
CA LEU A 702 -15.46 -56.07 -4.89
C LEU A 702 -14.18 -56.72 -4.34
N PRO A 703 -13.02 -56.59 -5.04
CA PRO A 703 -11.75 -57.10 -4.52
C PRO A 703 -11.40 -56.49 -3.14
N PRO A 704 -10.82 -57.26 -2.21
CA PRO A 704 -10.53 -56.81 -0.85
C PRO A 704 -9.61 -55.59 -0.81
N TRP A 705 -8.64 -55.51 -1.73
CA TRP A 705 -7.73 -54.37 -1.85
C TRP A 705 -8.43 -53.06 -2.28
N VAL A 706 -9.57 -53.12 -2.99
CA VAL A 706 -10.34 -51.92 -3.39
C VAL A 706 -11.12 -51.37 -2.20
N ARG A 707 -11.60 -52.23 -1.31
CA ARG A 707 -12.35 -51.82 -0.10
C ARG A 707 -11.46 -51.16 0.95
N SER A 708 -10.17 -51.53 0.99
CA SER A 708 -9.20 -50.96 1.94
C SER A 708 -8.61 -49.62 1.52
N ILE A 709 -8.74 -49.19 0.26
CA ILE A 709 -8.18 -47.92 -0.26
C ILE A 709 -8.59 -46.70 0.58
N PRO A 710 -9.86 -46.48 0.97
CA PRO A 710 -10.23 -45.31 1.77
C PRO A 710 -9.58 -45.33 3.16
N LEU A 711 -9.48 -46.52 3.78
CA LEU A 711 -8.86 -46.67 5.09
C LEU A 711 -7.36 -46.37 5.01
N THR A 712 -6.65 -46.91 4.00
CA THR A 712 -5.21 -46.66 3.83
C THR A 712 -4.93 -45.17 3.58
N LEU A 713 -5.79 -44.47 2.85
CA LEU A 713 -5.69 -43.02 2.64
C LEU A 713 -5.92 -42.23 3.93
N TYR A 714 -6.89 -42.61 4.77
CA TYR A 714 -7.09 -41.96 6.07
C TYR A 714 -5.92 -42.22 7.03
N VAL A 715 -5.39 -43.44 7.05
CA VAL A 715 -4.19 -43.80 7.83
C VAL A 715 -2.98 -42.97 7.38
N ALA A 716 -2.72 -42.91 6.08
CA ALA A 716 -1.65 -42.08 5.52
C ALA A 716 -1.87 -40.60 5.85
N SER A 717 -3.13 -40.13 5.84
CA SER A 717 -3.46 -38.76 6.25
C SER A 717 -3.13 -38.51 7.72
N GLY A 718 -3.42 -39.46 8.62
CA GLY A 718 -3.06 -39.37 10.05
C GLY A 718 -1.55 -39.27 10.28
N LEU A 719 -0.77 -40.08 9.56
CA LEU A 719 0.71 -40.03 9.60
C LEU A 719 1.23 -38.67 9.10
N SER A 720 0.71 -38.18 7.97
CA SER A 720 1.08 -36.85 7.47
C SER A 720 0.64 -35.71 8.41
N ALA A 721 -0.46 -35.88 9.16
CA ALA A 721 -0.96 -34.87 10.09
C ALA A 721 -0.07 -34.81 11.34
N TRP A 722 0.39 -35.97 11.79
CA TRP A 722 1.39 -36.07 12.84
C TRP A 722 2.72 -35.40 12.43
N LEU A 723 3.22 -35.68 11.22
CA LEU A 723 4.41 -34.98 10.67
C LEU A 723 4.18 -33.46 10.56
N ALA A 724 2.99 -33.03 10.13
CA ALA A 724 2.64 -31.61 10.06
C ALA A 724 2.64 -30.93 11.44
N MET A 725 2.15 -31.62 12.47
CA MET A 725 2.17 -31.13 13.85
C MET A 725 3.59 -31.08 14.42
N GLN A 726 4.45 -32.03 14.06
CA GLN A 726 5.83 -32.09 14.56
C GLN A 726 6.74 -31.01 13.97
N PHE A 727 6.69 -30.82 12.66
CA PHE A 727 7.60 -29.90 11.96
C PHE A 727 6.99 -28.52 11.71
N TRP A 728 5.70 -28.34 12.01
CA TRP A 728 4.93 -27.12 11.71
C TRP A 728 5.14 -26.62 10.28
N ARG A 729 5.15 -27.56 9.33
CA ARG A 729 5.36 -27.32 7.90
C ARG A 729 4.06 -27.46 7.12
N VAL A 730 3.86 -26.58 6.14
CA VAL A 730 2.63 -26.55 5.35
C VAL A 730 2.58 -27.68 4.31
N GLU A 731 3.72 -28.18 3.84
CA GLU A 731 3.78 -29.25 2.85
C GLU A 731 3.07 -30.53 3.33
N PRO A 732 3.34 -31.06 4.54
CA PRO A 732 2.58 -32.19 5.06
C PRO A 732 1.11 -31.83 5.36
N MET A 733 0.76 -30.58 5.68
CA MET A 733 -0.65 -30.16 5.82
C MET A 733 -1.43 -30.21 4.49
N TRP A 734 -0.78 -29.91 3.37
CA TRP A 734 -1.40 -30.11 2.05
C TRP A 734 -1.60 -31.59 1.74
N MET A 735 -0.62 -32.43 2.08
CA MET A 735 -0.72 -33.88 1.88
C MET A 735 -1.86 -34.48 2.70
N THR A 736 -2.04 -34.08 3.97
CA THR A 736 -3.17 -34.54 4.80
C THR A 736 -4.50 -34.21 4.16
N PHE A 737 -4.67 -32.97 3.73
CA PHE A 737 -5.90 -32.48 3.12
C PHE A 737 -6.23 -33.22 1.83
N ILE A 738 -5.24 -33.41 0.94
CA ILE A 738 -5.40 -34.14 -0.31
C ILE A 738 -5.75 -35.61 -0.05
N LEU A 739 -5.09 -36.27 0.90
CA LEU A 739 -5.35 -37.67 1.25
C LEU A 739 -6.74 -37.86 1.87
N ILE A 740 -7.18 -36.95 2.73
CA ILE A 740 -8.56 -36.94 3.27
C ILE A 740 -9.56 -36.77 2.13
N LEU A 741 -9.33 -35.80 1.23
CA LEU A 741 -10.20 -35.54 0.10
C LEU A 741 -10.28 -36.75 -0.85
N LEU A 742 -9.15 -37.40 -1.13
CA LEU A 742 -9.10 -38.61 -1.94
C LEU A 742 -9.81 -39.78 -1.24
N GLY A 743 -9.60 -39.97 0.06
CA GLY A 743 -10.25 -41.01 0.87
C GLY A 743 -11.78 -40.85 0.88
N VAL A 744 -12.25 -39.61 1.03
CA VAL A 744 -13.66 -39.24 0.94
C VAL A 744 -14.24 -39.54 -0.45
N ILE A 745 -13.52 -39.17 -1.53
CA ILE A 745 -13.94 -39.46 -2.92
C ILE A 745 -14.00 -40.97 -3.17
N CYS A 746 -12.97 -41.72 -2.79
CA CYS A 746 -12.90 -43.17 -2.93
C CYS A 746 -14.04 -43.87 -2.17
N SER A 747 -14.30 -43.46 -0.92
CA SER A 747 -15.43 -43.97 -0.13
C SER A 747 -16.78 -43.70 -0.81
N GLY A 748 -16.94 -42.50 -1.38
CA GLY A 748 -18.13 -42.13 -2.15
C GLY A 748 -18.32 -42.94 -3.43
N LEU A 749 -17.24 -43.24 -4.16
CA LEU A 749 -17.26 -44.08 -5.36
C LEU A 749 -17.60 -45.54 -5.02
N ILE A 750 -17.00 -46.09 -3.96
CA ILE A 750 -17.26 -47.46 -3.50
C ILE A 750 -18.73 -47.62 -3.06
N ARG A 751 -19.28 -46.65 -2.29
CA ARG A 751 -20.71 -46.64 -1.91
C ARG A 751 -21.65 -46.58 -3.11
N ARG A 752 -21.26 -45.94 -4.22
CA ARG A 752 -22.05 -45.90 -5.45
C ARG A 752 -22.06 -47.24 -6.18
N VAL A 753 -20.93 -47.97 -6.16
CA VAL A 753 -20.81 -49.29 -6.79
C VAL A 753 -21.54 -50.38 -5.98
N GLN A 754 -21.55 -50.28 -4.65
CA GLN A 754 -22.27 -51.24 -3.78
C GLN A 754 -23.80 -51.13 -3.84
N ARG A 755 -24.36 -49.96 -4.17
CA ARG A 755 -25.81 -49.76 -4.28
C ARG A 755 -26.37 -50.21 -5.65
N GLN A 756 -26.37 -51.52 -5.92
CA GLN A 756 -27.26 -52.21 -6.86
C GLN A 756 -27.40 -53.68 -6.41
N PRO A 757 -28.62 -54.17 -6.07
CA PRO A 757 -29.73 -54.25 -7.01
C PRO A 757 -31.06 -53.68 -6.51
N VAL A 758 -31.96 -53.41 -7.47
CA VAL A 758 -33.37 -53.10 -7.24
C VAL A 758 -34.06 -54.38 -6.76
N GLN A 759 -34.55 -54.40 -5.52
CA GLN A 759 -35.63 -55.30 -5.10
C GLN A 759 -36.95 -54.52 -5.16
N THR A 760 -37.88 -55.03 -5.96
CA THR A 760 -39.23 -54.51 -6.13
C THR A 760 -40.06 -54.79 -4.87
N GLY A 761 -40.54 -53.75 -4.17
CA GLY A 761 -41.61 -53.95 -3.18
C GLY A 761 -41.66 -53.04 -1.94
N HIS A 762 -40.68 -52.17 -1.66
CA HIS A 762 -40.74 -51.30 -0.48
C HIS A 762 -40.63 -49.80 -0.80
N SER A 763 -41.41 -49.02 -0.05
CA SER A 763 -41.60 -47.57 -0.16
C SER A 763 -40.27 -46.81 -0.22
N PRO A 764 -40.18 -45.72 -1.00
CA PRO A 764 -38.91 -45.05 -1.24
C PRO A 764 -38.43 -44.31 0.03
N VAL A 765 -37.48 -44.91 0.74
CA VAL A 765 -36.68 -44.18 1.73
C VAL A 765 -35.93 -43.06 1.00
N HIS A 766 -36.02 -41.83 1.52
CA HIS A 766 -35.41 -40.63 0.95
C HIS A 766 -33.98 -40.91 0.47
N ALA A 767 -33.72 -40.58 -0.79
CA ALA A 767 -32.42 -40.74 -1.40
C ALA A 767 -31.36 -39.99 -0.57
N ASN A 768 -30.59 -40.72 0.24
CA ASN A 768 -29.44 -40.16 0.94
C ASN A 768 -28.51 -39.54 -0.11
N SER A 769 -28.43 -38.20 -0.05
CA SER A 769 -27.69 -37.31 -0.94
C SER A 769 -26.29 -37.87 -1.21
N GLY A 770 -25.87 -37.89 -2.48
CA GLY A 770 -24.49 -38.26 -2.81
C GLY A 770 -23.49 -37.37 -2.09
N LEU A 771 -22.25 -37.84 -1.95
CA LEU A 771 -21.19 -37.12 -1.22
C LEU A 771 -20.94 -35.70 -1.78
N PHE A 772 -21.07 -35.53 -3.09
CA PHE A 772 -21.00 -34.24 -3.79
C PHE A 772 -22.30 -33.43 -3.77
N ASP A 773 -23.37 -33.99 -3.19
CA ASP A 773 -24.69 -33.37 -3.06
C ASP A 773 -24.90 -32.74 -1.66
N ALA A 774 -23.87 -32.65 -0.81
CA ALA A 774 -23.88 -31.92 0.46
C ALA A 774 -23.39 -30.47 0.26
N SER A 775 -24.14 -29.45 0.71
CA SER A 775 -23.79 -28.01 0.52
C SER A 775 -22.48 -27.62 1.19
N ALA A 776 -22.19 -28.18 2.37
CA ALA A 776 -21.01 -27.87 3.17
C ALA A 776 -19.68 -28.07 2.43
N TRP A 777 -19.58 -29.06 1.52
CA TRP A 777 -18.35 -29.36 0.79
C TRP A 777 -17.84 -28.17 -0.04
N TYR A 778 -18.74 -27.42 -0.68
CA TYR A 778 -18.38 -26.30 -1.55
C TYR A 778 -17.99 -25.03 -0.77
N ILE A 779 -18.05 -25.08 0.55
CA ILE A 779 -17.64 -24.00 1.46
C ILE A 779 -16.40 -24.44 2.24
N VAL A 780 -16.42 -25.62 2.86
CA VAL A 780 -15.32 -26.11 3.71
C VAL A 780 -14.04 -26.38 2.91
N THR A 781 -14.15 -27.05 1.76
CA THR A 781 -12.99 -27.35 0.91
C THR A 781 -12.24 -26.07 0.49
N PRO A 782 -12.89 -25.04 -0.10
CA PRO A 782 -12.16 -23.84 -0.48
C PRO A 782 -11.66 -23.00 0.69
N THR A 783 -12.37 -22.96 1.83
CA THR A 783 -11.86 -22.26 3.01
C THR A 783 -10.57 -22.90 3.50
N VAL A 784 -10.49 -24.24 3.53
CA VAL A 784 -9.27 -24.94 3.92
C VAL A 784 -8.15 -24.71 2.89
N VAL A 785 -8.44 -24.80 1.59
CA VAL A 785 -7.48 -24.49 0.51
C VAL A 785 -6.93 -23.07 0.64
N PHE A 786 -7.80 -22.09 0.93
CA PHE A 786 -7.39 -20.70 1.11
C PHE A 786 -6.49 -20.51 2.34
N ILE A 787 -6.86 -21.11 3.48
CA ILE A 787 -6.07 -21.06 4.73
C ILE A 787 -4.70 -21.71 4.52
N LEU A 788 -4.65 -22.89 3.90
CA LEU A 788 -3.39 -23.58 3.60
C LEU A 788 -2.51 -22.79 2.62
N ALA A 789 -3.11 -22.09 1.65
CA ALA A 789 -2.37 -21.21 0.74
C ALA A 789 -1.77 -20.01 1.47
N LEU A 790 -2.53 -19.36 2.37
CA LEU A 790 -2.02 -18.25 3.20
C LEU A 790 -0.92 -18.71 4.16
N LEU A 791 -1.09 -19.88 4.78
CA LEU A 791 -0.05 -20.48 5.62
C LEU A 791 1.22 -20.77 4.83
N TRP A 792 1.09 -21.21 3.58
CA TRP A 792 2.24 -21.43 2.71
C TRP A 792 2.96 -20.12 2.39
N ILE A 793 2.22 -19.08 2.00
CA ILE A 793 2.78 -17.74 1.78
C ILE A 793 3.50 -17.24 3.04
N TYR A 794 2.89 -17.42 4.22
CA TYR A 794 3.51 -17.01 5.49
C TYR A 794 4.79 -17.81 5.80
N GLN A 795 4.80 -19.13 5.61
CA GLN A 795 5.99 -19.95 5.88
C GLN A 795 7.13 -19.69 4.88
N THR A 796 6.79 -19.42 3.61
CA THR A 796 7.76 -19.11 2.54
C THR A 796 8.06 -17.62 2.39
N ARG A 797 7.59 -16.77 3.32
CA ARG A 797 7.70 -15.31 3.24
C ARG A 797 9.12 -14.79 3.00
N ARG A 798 10.14 -15.41 3.59
CA ARG A 798 11.54 -15.02 3.40
C ARG A 798 11.97 -15.18 1.94
N ALA A 799 11.66 -16.32 1.33
CA ALA A 799 11.94 -16.58 -0.07
C ALA A 799 11.09 -15.70 -0.99
N LEU A 800 9.80 -15.50 -0.68
CA LEU A 800 8.89 -14.67 -1.47
C LEU A 800 9.26 -13.17 -1.46
N THR A 801 9.86 -12.70 -0.37
CA THR A 801 10.36 -11.32 -0.24
C THR A 801 11.85 -11.19 -0.59
N ALA A 802 12.49 -12.25 -1.10
CA ALA A 802 13.93 -12.29 -1.39
C ALA A 802 14.80 -11.74 -0.23
N ASP A 803 14.54 -12.24 0.98
CA ASP A 803 15.16 -11.78 2.23
C ASP A 803 15.00 -10.27 2.50
N GLY A 804 13.89 -9.70 2.03
CA GLY A 804 13.55 -8.29 2.17
C GLY A 804 14.03 -7.40 1.02
N MET A 805 14.66 -7.95 -0.03
CA MET A 805 15.02 -7.19 -1.24
C MET A 805 13.89 -7.11 -2.28
N GLY A 806 12.88 -7.98 -2.16
CA GLY A 806 11.64 -7.92 -2.93
C GLY A 806 10.54 -7.16 -2.19
N GLU A 807 9.31 -7.25 -2.71
CA GLU A 807 8.15 -6.53 -2.17
C GLU A 807 7.89 -6.84 -0.68
N PRO A 808 7.87 -5.82 0.20
CA PRO A 808 7.66 -6.03 1.62
C PRO A 808 6.22 -6.49 1.92
N MET A 809 6.05 -7.37 2.91
CA MET A 809 4.75 -7.92 3.34
C MET A 809 4.16 -7.13 4.51
N PHE A 810 3.75 -5.88 4.26
CA PHE A 810 2.99 -5.09 5.24
C PHE A 810 1.50 -5.12 4.91
N LEU A 811 0.63 -5.50 5.86
CA LEU A 811 -0.79 -5.70 5.56
C LEU A 811 -1.60 -4.41 5.43
N PHE A 812 -1.29 -3.40 6.24
CA PHE A 812 -2.13 -2.19 6.39
C PHE A 812 -1.34 -0.88 6.31
N GLU A 813 -0.07 -0.94 5.91
CA GLU A 813 0.75 0.27 5.74
C GLU A 813 0.49 0.98 4.43
N GLY A 814 -0.22 0.34 3.50
CA GLY A 814 -0.61 0.98 2.26
C GLY A 814 0.50 1.09 1.22
N ILE A 815 1.54 0.26 1.35
CA ILE A 815 2.73 0.19 0.49
C ILE A 815 2.98 -1.21 -0.08
N SER A 816 2.08 -2.18 0.16
CA SER A 816 2.33 -3.59 -0.15
C SER A 816 1.29 -4.15 -1.12
N ALA A 817 1.78 -4.81 -2.17
CA ALA A 817 0.92 -5.53 -3.10
C ALA A 817 0.40 -6.89 -2.55
N TRP A 818 0.93 -7.42 -1.44
CA TRP A 818 0.59 -8.77 -0.96
C TRP A 818 -0.87 -8.97 -0.51
N PRO A 819 -1.51 -8.05 0.25
CA PRO A 819 -2.94 -8.16 0.59
C PRO A 819 -3.83 -8.21 -0.66
N THR A 820 -3.45 -7.45 -1.69
CA THR A 820 -4.12 -7.44 -2.99
C THR A 820 -4.02 -8.81 -3.68
N VAL A 821 -2.84 -9.44 -3.66
CA VAL A 821 -2.65 -10.81 -4.17
C VAL A 821 -3.51 -11.82 -3.40
N ALA A 822 -3.58 -11.70 -2.07
CA ALA A 822 -4.40 -12.59 -1.23
C ALA A 822 -5.90 -12.47 -1.54
N LEU A 823 -6.44 -11.25 -1.70
CA LEU A 823 -7.85 -11.04 -2.09
C LEU A 823 -8.14 -11.59 -3.49
N ARG A 824 -7.19 -11.50 -4.41
CA ARG A 824 -7.33 -12.08 -5.75
C ARG A 824 -7.27 -13.59 -5.76
N LEU A 825 -6.42 -14.19 -4.92
CA LEU A 825 -6.41 -15.64 -4.72
C LEU A 825 -7.75 -16.10 -4.13
N LEU A 826 -8.31 -15.36 -3.18
CA LEU A 826 -9.66 -15.61 -2.66
C LEU A 826 -10.72 -15.53 -3.78
N ALA A 827 -10.63 -14.54 -4.67
CA ALA A 827 -11.52 -14.41 -5.83
C ALA A 827 -11.44 -15.62 -6.79
N VAL A 828 -10.24 -16.15 -7.05
CA VAL A 828 -10.05 -17.37 -7.86
C VAL A 828 -10.71 -18.57 -7.18
N VAL A 829 -10.44 -18.77 -5.90
CA VAL A 829 -11.00 -19.89 -5.12
C VAL A 829 -12.53 -19.83 -5.12
N ILE A 830 -13.12 -18.66 -4.84
CA ILE A 830 -14.58 -18.45 -4.89
C ILE A 830 -15.14 -18.68 -6.30
N SER A 831 -14.41 -18.29 -7.35
CA SER A 831 -14.87 -18.48 -8.73
C SER A 831 -14.97 -19.97 -9.10
N ILE A 832 -13.94 -20.76 -8.76
CA ILE A 832 -13.92 -22.20 -9.02
C ILE A 832 -15.04 -22.91 -8.24
N THR A 833 -15.26 -22.52 -6.98
CA THR A 833 -16.27 -23.16 -6.14
C THR A 833 -17.68 -22.77 -6.53
N ALA A 834 -17.89 -21.51 -6.94
CA ALA A 834 -19.15 -21.04 -7.51
C ALA A 834 -19.53 -21.76 -8.81
N LEU A 835 -18.55 -22.05 -9.68
CA LEU A 835 -18.78 -22.86 -10.88
C LEU A 835 -19.27 -24.27 -10.52
N ALA A 836 -18.60 -24.92 -9.56
CA ALA A 836 -18.93 -26.26 -9.12
C ALA A 836 -20.29 -26.31 -8.39
N TRP A 837 -20.56 -25.32 -7.52
CA TRP A 837 -21.83 -25.15 -6.83
C TRP A 837 -22.98 -24.86 -7.81
N GLY A 838 -22.77 -23.99 -8.78
CA GLY A 838 -23.75 -23.65 -9.80
C GLY A 838 -24.10 -24.85 -10.69
N TRP A 839 -23.09 -25.64 -11.09
CA TRP A 839 -23.30 -26.89 -11.81
C TRP A 839 -24.18 -27.87 -11.04
N ARG A 840 -23.85 -28.11 -9.76
CA ARG A 840 -24.62 -28.99 -8.89
C ARG A 840 -26.05 -28.50 -8.71
N THR A 841 -26.21 -27.22 -8.36
CA THR A 841 -27.53 -26.63 -8.08
C THR A 841 -28.46 -26.77 -9.27
N LEU A 842 -27.95 -26.54 -10.48
CA LEU A 842 -28.73 -26.70 -11.71
C LEU A 842 -29.06 -28.15 -12.05
N ARG A 843 -28.17 -29.09 -11.72
CA ARG A 843 -28.38 -30.53 -11.92
C ARG A 843 -29.43 -31.09 -10.95
N ILE A 844 -29.39 -30.67 -9.69
CA ILE A 844 -30.38 -31.07 -8.68
C ILE A 844 -31.74 -30.50 -9.10
N ASN A 845 -31.82 -29.21 -9.40
CA ASN A 845 -33.05 -28.57 -9.85
C ASN A 845 -33.63 -29.22 -11.13
N SER A 846 -32.78 -29.56 -12.12
CA SER A 846 -33.28 -30.28 -13.31
C SER A 846 -33.84 -31.65 -12.94
N SER A 847 -33.23 -32.37 -11.99
CA SER A 847 -33.73 -33.68 -11.56
C SER A 847 -35.02 -33.60 -10.74
N GLU A 848 -35.19 -32.53 -9.95
CA GLU A 848 -36.44 -32.25 -9.22
C GLU A 848 -37.57 -31.92 -10.19
N ILE A 849 -37.30 -31.09 -11.19
CA ILE A 849 -38.25 -30.78 -12.26
C ILE A 849 -38.60 -32.04 -13.06
N GLU A 850 -37.60 -32.86 -13.41
CA GLU A 850 -37.81 -34.10 -14.16
C GLU A 850 -38.74 -35.07 -13.44
N LYS A 851 -38.61 -35.19 -12.11
CA LYS A 851 -39.50 -36.01 -11.28
C LYS A 851 -40.88 -35.37 -11.10
N ALA A 852 -40.94 -34.06 -10.83
CA ALA A 852 -42.19 -33.35 -10.55
C ALA A 852 -43.14 -33.31 -11.76
N TYR A 853 -42.64 -33.34 -12.99
CA TYR A 853 -43.44 -33.30 -14.22
C TYR A 853 -43.42 -34.63 -15.01
N HIS A 854 -43.01 -35.75 -14.40
CA HIS A 854 -42.91 -37.08 -15.03
C HIS A 854 -42.11 -37.11 -16.35
N LEU A 855 -41.04 -36.31 -16.43
CA LEU A 855 -40.12 -36.26 -17.58
C LEU A 855 -39.00 -37.30 -17.44
N ASP A 856 -38.75 -37.79 -16.23
CA ASP A 856 -37.71 -38.76 -15.87
C ASP A 856 -37.81 -40.09 -16.64
N LEU A 857 -39.02 -40.62 -16.85
CA LEU A 857 -39.28 -41.85 -17.62
C LEU A 857 -38.80 -41.73 -19.07
N TYR A 858 -38.89 -40.54 -19.65
CA TYR A 858 -38.43 -40.25 -21.01
C TYR A 858 -36.94 -39.89 -21.06
N MET A 859 -36.40 -39.30 -19.99
CA MET A 859 -34.99 -38.90 -19.89
C MET A 859 -34.05 -40.07 -19.55
N GLY A 860 -34.52 -41.08 -18.79
CA GLY A 860 -33.72 -42.24 -18.34
C GLY A 860 -33.13 -43.09 -19.47
N ARG A 861 -33.81 -43.20 -20.61
CA ARG A 861 -33.32 -43.91 -21.82
C ARG A 861 -32.37 -43.07 -22.67
N LEU A 862 -32.22 -41.77 -22.38
CA LEU A 862 -31.55 -40.77 -23.23
C LEU A 862 -30.46 -39.94 -22.51
N ARG A 863 -30.26 -40.15 -21.20
CA ARG A 863 -29.28 -39.44 -20.38
C ARG A 863 -27.86 -39.75 -20.87
N MET A 864 -27.29 -38.85 -21.67
CA MET A 864 -25.92 -38.97 -22.15
C MET A 864 -25.09 -37.80 -21.69
N SER A 865 -23.90 -38.10 -21.18
CA SER A 865 -22.84 -37.11 -21.03
C SER A 865 -22.39 -36.64 -22.42
N LEU A 866 -21.75 -35.47 -22.47
CA LEU A 866 -21.11 -34.94 -23.68
C LEU A 866 -20.14 -35.98 -24.29
N TRP A 867 -19.44 -36.71 -23.43
CA TRP A 867 -18.62 -37.85 -23.80
C TRP A 867 -19.43 -39.00 -24.40
N GLY A 868 -20.60 -39.34 -23.87
CA GLY A 868 -21.50 -40.33 -24.48
C GLY A 868 -22.02 -39.93 -25.86
N GLN A 869 -22.18 -38.62 -26.13
CA GLN A 869 -22.55 -38.11 -27.45
C GLN A 869 -21.38 -38.16 -28.44
N LEU A 870 -20.17 -37.76 -28.01
CA LEU A 870 -18.92 -37.87 -28.76
C LEU A 870 -18.56 -39.34 -29.05
N LEU A 871 -18.62 -40.22 -28.05
CA LEU A 871 -18.39 -41.67 -28.20
C LEU A 871 -19.40 -42.30 -29.15
N ARG A 872 -20.68 -41.90 -29.12
CA ARG A 872 -21.67 -42.36 -30.11
C ARG A 872 -21.39 -41.83 -31.52
N LEU A 873 -20.85 -40.63 -31.70
CA LEU A 873 -20.40 -40.15 -33.01
C LEU A 873 -19.22 -40.99 -33.53
N VAL A 874 -18.30 -41.37 -32.64
CA VAL A 874 -17.16 -42.25 -32.98
C VAL A 874 -17.61 -43.70 -33.22
N HIS A 875 -18.60 -44.23 -32.49
CA HIS A 875 -19.03 -45.63 -32.58
C HIS A 875 -20.17 -45.90 -33.58
N ARG A 876 -21.01 -44.92 -33.93
CA ARG A 876 -22.21 -45.13 -34.76
C ARG A 876 -21.94 -45.01 -36.26
N GLU A 877 -20.82 -44.43 -36.68
CA GLU A 877 -20.45 -44.32 -38.10
C GLU A 877 -19.25 -45.20 -38.44
N LYS A 878 -19.47 -46.52 -38.59
CA LYS A 878 -18.52 -47.46 -39.19
C LYS A 878 -18.49 -47.31 -40.73
N GLY A 879 -18.17 -46.12 -41.26
CA GLY A 879 -18.03 -45.86 -42.70
C GLY A 879 -16.95 -44.84 -43.01
N PRO A 880 -16.04 -45.07 -43.99
CA PRO A 880 -14.86 -44.24 -44.19
C PRO A 880 -15.20 -43.06 -45.12
N THR A 881 -15.68 -41.95 -44.58
CA THR A 881 -15.72 -40.69 -45.34
C THR A 881 -15.57 -39.49 -44.41
N LEU A 882 -14.43 -38.80 -44.47
CA LEU A 882 -14.11 -37.59 -43.68
C LEU A 882 -15.19 -36.50 -43.78
N TYR A 883 -15.89 -36.42 -44.90
CA TYR A 883 -16.99 -35.48 -45.11
C TYR A 883 -18.20 -35.74 -44.18
N LYS A 884 -18.60 -37.00 -44.00
CA LYS A 884 -19.74 -37.36 -43.13
C LYS A 884 -19.41 -37.11 -41.66
N TRP A 885 -18.18 -37.43 -41.26
CA TRP A 885 -17.68 -37.14 -39.92
C TRP A 885 -17.60 -35.63 -39.64
N ARG A 886 -17.07 -34.81 -40.57
CA ARG A 886 -17.07 -33.34 -40.47
C ARG A 886 -18.49 -32.77 -40.41
N ALA A 887 -19.42 -33.29 -41.20
CA ALA A 887 -20.82 -32.86 -41.17
C ALA A 887 -21.52 -33.24 -39.85
N ALA A 888 -21.24 -34.42 -39.30
CA ALA A 888 -21.77 -34.88 -38.02
C ALA A 888 -21.18 -34.09 -36.83
N LEU A 889 -19.87 -33.81 -36.88
CA LEU A 889 -19.17 -32.97 -35.90
C LEU A 889 -19.66 -31.51 -35.97
N GLY A 890 -19.84 -30.96 -37.19
CA GLY A 890 -20.43 -29.64 -37.41
C GLY A 890 -21.84 -29.52 -36.87
N ARG A 891 -22.70 -30.54 -37.08
CA ARG A 891 -24.05 -30.60 -36.48
C ARG A 891 -24.00 -30.68 -34.95
N CYS A 892 -23.05 -31.44 -34.39
CA CYS A 892 -22.86 -31.53 -32.94
C CYS A 892 -22.43 -30.19 -32.35
N LEU A 893 -21.44 -29.52 -32.96
CA LEU A 893 -20.98 -28.19 -32.54
C LEU A 893 -22.09 -27.14 -32.69
N TYR A 894 -22.89 -27.20 -33.75
CA TYR A 894 -24.03 -26.29 -33.95
C TYR A 894 -25.05 -26.41 -32.80
N LEU A 895 -25.42 -27.63 -32.41
CA LEU A 895 -26.34 -27.87 -31.29
C LEU A 895 -25.76 -27.40 -29.94
N ILE A 896 -24.44 -27.46 -29.79
CA ILE A 896 -23.76 -27.01 -28.57
C ILE A 896 -23.64 -25.48 -28.52
N LEU A 897 -23.26 -24.83 -29.62
CA LEU A 897 -23.04 -23.38 -29.72
C LEU A 897 -24.35 -22.59 -29.80
N PHE A 898 -25.35 -23.11 -30.52
CA PHE A 898 -26.65 -22.47 -30.74
C PHE A 898 -27.83 -23.34 -30.26
N PRO A 899 -27.92 -23.61 -28.94
CA PRO A 899 -29.04 -24.38 -28.41
C PRO A 899 -30.36 -23.61 -28.60
N LEU A 900 -31.42 -24.37 -28.93
CA LEU A 900 -32.77 -23.84 -29.15
C LEU A 900 -32.84 -22.85 -30.33
N SER A 901 -32.01 -23.02 -31.38
CA SER A 901 -32.11 -22.25 -32.62
C SER A 901 -33.14 -22.84 -33.59
N SER A 902 -33.93 -21.98 -34.23
CA SER A 902 -35.23 -22.31 -34.81
C SER A 902 -35.23 -23.00 -36.18
N ASP A 903 -34.07 -23.29 -36.79
CA ASP A 903 -34.04 -23.55 -38.24
C ASP A 903 -33.87 -25.02 -38.66
N THR A 904 -33.66 -25.96 -37.74
CA THR A 904 -33.40 -27.37 -38.10
C THR A 904 -34.15 -28.41 -37.24
N ARG A 905 -35.45 -28.59 -37.55
CA ARG A 905 -36.32 -29.78 -37.35
C ARG A 905 -36.77 -30.27 -35.94
N ASP A 906 -38.08 -30.51 -35.87
CA ASP A 906 -38.85 -31.56 -35.19
C ASP A 906 -38.98 -31.62 -33.65
N TRP A 907 -39.36 -30.49 -33.02
CA TRP A 907 -40.13 -30.54 -31.76
C TRP A 907 -41.55 -31.15 -31.94
N HIS A 908 -41.91 -31.49 -33.19
CA HIS A 908 -43.20 -32.04 -33.61
C HIS A 908 -43.33 -33.57 -33.46
N THR A 909 -44.57 -34.02 -33.27
CA THR A 909 -45.00 -35.42 -33.19
C THR A 909 -45.26 -36.05 -34.57
N PRO A 910 -45.40 -37.39 -34.69
CA PRO A 910 -45.91 -38.01 -35.91
C PRO A 910 -47.32 -37.50 -36.26
N ARG A 911 -47.57 -37.22 -37.55
CA ARG A 911 -48.78 -36.58 -38.13
C ARG A 911 -50.14 -37.08 -37.61
N ARG A 912 -50.23 -38.31 -37.10
CA ARG A 912 -51.47 -38.91 -36.55
C ARG A 912 -51.93 -38.29 -35.22
N LEU A 913 -50.99 -37.83 -34.38
CA LEU A 913 -51.30 -37.28 -33.05
C LEU A 913 -51.62 -35.77 -33.13
N THR A 914 -51.01 -35.06 -34.07
CA THR A 914 -51.30 -33.64 -34.37
C THR A 914 -52.72 -33.45 -34.89
N ALA A 915 -53.21 -34.36 -35.76
CA ALA A 915 -54.57 -34.30 -36.31
C ALA A 915 -55.66 -34.47 -35.23
N ALA A 916 -55.43 -35.33 -34.22
CA ALA A 916 -56.36 -35.50 -33.10
C ALA A 916 -56.35 -34.28 -32.14
N LEU A 917 -55.18 -33.66 -31.93
CA LEU A 917 -55.01 -32.51 -31.05
C LEU A 917 -55.49 -31.19 -31.68
N GLN A 918 -55.41 -31.04 -33.01
CA GLN A 918 -55.90 -29.85 -33.73
C GLN A 918 -57.42 -29.64 -33.60
N SER A 919 -58.19 -30.69 -33.30
CA SER A 919 -59.64 -30.58 -33.05
C SER A 919 -60.01 -29.92 -31.70
N HIS A 920 -59.04 -29.73 -30.80
CA HIS A 920 -59.25 -29.15 -29.46
C HIS A 920 -58.51 -27.82 -29.25
N VAL A 921 -57.72 -27.37 -30.23
CA VAL A 921 -56.91 -26.16 -30.14
C VAL A 921 -57.34 -25.22 -31.26
N ALA A 922 -58.10 -24.17 -30.92
CA ALA A 922 -58.59 -23.17 -31.87
C ALA A 922 -57.53 -22.15 -32.33
N GLU A 923 -56.29 -22.24 -31.84
CA GLU A 923 -55.24 -21.22 -32.01
C GLU A 923 -54.15 -21.60 -33.04
N GLU A 924 -53.68 -20.62 -33.82
CA GLU A 924 -52.62 -20.71 -34.85
C GLU A 924 -51.20 -21.06 -34.33
N ARG A 925 -51.04 -21.49 -33.07
CA ARG A 925 -49.71 -21.76 -32.50
C ARG A 925 -49.14 -23.10 -32.95
N LYS A 926 -47.82 -23.11 -33.17
CA LYS A 926 -47.08 -24.35 -33.42
C LYS A 926 -47.07 -25.22 -32.17
N ILE A 927 -47.40 -26.50 -32.34
CA ILE A 927 -47.45 -27.51 -31.25
C ILE A 927 -46.03 -28.06 -31.01
N ILE A 928 -45.57 -28.01 -29.76
CA ILE A 928 -44.28 -28.56 -29.30
C ILE A 928 -44.48 -29.63 -28.22
N PHE A 929 -43.69 -30.71 -28.28
CA PHE A 929 -43.69 -31.72 -27.21
C PHE A 929 -42.65 -31.41 -26.15
N VAL A 930 -43.10 -31.17 -24.91
CA VAL A 930 -42.25 -30.67 -23.80
C VAL A 930 -41.07 -31.60 -23.53
N THR A 931 -41.21 -32.93 -23.69
CA THR A 931 -40.10 -33.84 -23.39
C THR A 931 -38.91 -33.71 -24.36
N ARG A 932 -39.17 -33.45 -25.65
CA ARG A 932 -38.10 -33.22 -26.65
C ARG A 932 -37.48 -31.84 -26.46
N PHE A 933 -38.31 -30.84 -26.20
CA PHE A 933 -37.89 -29.47 -25.96
C PHE A 933 -37.05 -29.35 -24.67
N TRP A 934 -37.50 -29.95 -23.56
CA TRP A 934 -36.77 -30.04 -22.30
C TRP A 934 -35.47 -30.83 -22.44
N LYS A 935 -35.46 -31.90 -23.24
CA LYS A 935 -34.23 -32.65 -23.53
C LYS A 935 -33.17 -31.76 -24.18
N GLU A 936 -33.54 -30.97 -25.18
CA GLU A 936 -32.60 -30.06 -25.84
C GLU A 936 -32.09 -28.98 -24.88
N HIS A 937 -32.97 -28.42 -24.04
CA HIS A 937 -32.57 -27.52 -22.95
C HIS A 937 -31.56 -28.18 -22.00
N CYS A 938 -31.80 -29.43 -21.57
CA CYS A 938 -30.88 -30.15 -20.70
C CYS A 938 -29.54 -30.49 -21.40
N VAL A 939 -29.55 -30.80 -22.71
CA VAL A 939 -28.32 -31.05 -23.50
C VAL A 939 -27.47 -29.77 -23.60
N GLY A 940 -28.08 -28.65 -23.97
CA GLY A 940 -27.42 -27.35 -23.99
C GLY A 940 -26.97 -26.88 -22.60
N GLY A 941 -27.70 -27.29 -21.55
CA GLY A 941 -27.38 -27.04 -20.15
C GLY A 941 -26.37 -28.01 -19.53
N THR A 942 -25.80 -28.96 -20.29
CA THR A 942 -24.74 -29.83 -19.76
C THR A 942 -23.48 -29.04 -19.42
N PHE A 943 -22.73 -29.50 -18.42
CA PHE A 943 -21.51 -28.84 -17.93
C PHE A 943 -20.54 -28.49 -19.06
N GLY A 944 -20.20 -29.47 -19.91
CA GLY A 944 -19.23 -29.25 -20.98
C GLY A 944 -19.74 -28.35 -22.11
N ALA A 945 -21.04 -28.41 -22.44
CA ALA A 945 -21.63 -27.59 -23.51
C ALA A 945 -21.68 -26.12 -23.08
N ARG A 946 -21.99 -25.88 -21.81
CA ARG A 946 -21.88 -24.55 -21.21
C ARG A 946 -20.42 -24.10 -21.11
N MET A 947 -19.53 -24.95 -20.60
CA MET A 947 -18.11 -24.63 -20.43
C MET A 947 -17.47 -24.21 -21.76
N LEU A 948 -17.76 -24.92 -22.85
CA LEU A 948 -17.27 -24.56 -24.18
C LEU A 948 -17.76 -23.17 -24.62
N ARG A 949 -19.05 -22.88 -24.45
CA ARG A 949 -19.63 -21.57 -24.79
C ARG A 949 -19.08 -20.44 -23.91
N SER A 950 -18.90 -20.69 -22.60
CA SER A 950 -18.35 -19.70 -21.69
C SER A 950 -16.86 -19.44 -21.94
N ILE A 951 -16.06 -20.48 -22.26
CA ILE A 951 -14.65 -20.31 -22.63
C ILE A 951 -14.54 -19.48 -23.91
N LEU A 952 -15.33 -19.79 -24.93
CA LEU A 952 -15.32 -19.02 -26.18
C LEU A 952 -15.74 -17.56 -25.97
N ALA A 953 -16.79 -17.31 -25.18
CA ALA A 953 -17.19 -15.94 -24.85
C ALA A 953 -16.13 -15.20 -24.01
N THR A 954 -15.49 -15.89 -23.07
CA THR A 954 -14.39 -15.35 -22.26
C THR A 954 -13.21 -14.98 -23.14
N TRP A 955 -12.84 -15.85 -24.09
CA TRP A 955 -11.76 -15.57 -25.03
C TRP A 955 -12.06 -14.33 -25.89
N ILE A 956 -13.26 -14.23 -26.46
CA ILE A 956 -13.68 -13.04 -27.22
C ILE A 956 -13.61 -11.79 -26.33
N PHE A 957 -14.07 -11.86 -25.08
CA PHE A 957 -14.03 -10.74 -24.15
C PHE A 957 -12.60 -10.33 -23.79
N VAL A 958 -11.70 -11.29 -23.56
CA VAL A 958 -10.29 -11.02 -23.28
C VAL A 958 -9.60 -10.39 -24.50
N VAL A 959 -9.91 -10.86 -25.71
CA VAL A 959 -9.39 -10.25 -26.95
C VAL A 959 -9.95 -8.85 -27.17
N ALA A 960 -11.24 -8.62 -26.89
CA ALA A 960 -11.83 -7.29 -27.00
C ALA A 960 -11.27 -6.31 -25.95
N THR A 961 -11.05 -6.77 -24.72
CA THR A 961 -10.49 -5.94 -23.65
C THR A 961 -8.98 -5.76 -23.77
N SER A 962 -8.24 -6.68 -24.41
CA SER A 962 -6.81 -6.48 -24.67
C SER A 962 -6.54 -5.26 -25.56
N VAL A 963 -7.45 -4.91 -26.47
CA VAL A 963 -7.40 -3.66 -27.25
C VAL A 963 -7.42 -2.43 -26.34
N LEU A 964 -8.17 -2.45 -25.23
CA LEU A 964 -8.17 -1.35 -24.26
C LEU A 964 -6.81 -1.18 -23.57
N PHE A 965 -6.07 -2.27 -23.35
CA PHE A 965 -4.72 -2.23 -22.80
C PHE A 965 -3.66 -1.76 -23.81
N VAL A 966 -3.95 -1.85 -25.11
CA VAL A 966 -3.12 -1.23 -26.16
C VAL A 966 -3.37 0.27 -26.23
N LEU A 967 -4.64 0.70 -26.13
CA LEU A 967 -5.02 2.12 -26.14
C LEU A 967 -4.57 2.86 -24.88
N TRP A 968 -4.68 2.21 -23.72
CA TRP A 968 -4.19 2.71 -22.44
C TRP A 968 -3.14 1.73 -21.88
N PRO A 969 -1.88 1.83 -22.34
CA PRO A 969 -0.81 0.97 -21.85
C PRO A 969 -0.63 1.18 -20.35
N MET A 970 -0.57 0.06 -19.62
CA MET A 970 -0.27 0.11 -18.20
C MET A 970 1.24 0.39 -18.06
N PRO A 971 1.65 1.48 -17.37
CA PRO A 971 3.05 1.66 -17.03
C PRO A 971 3.54 0.49 -16.18
N SER A 972 4.85 0.22 -16.23
CA SER A 972 5.49 -0.83 -15.43
C SER A 972 5.04 -0.73 -13.97
N ILE A 973 4.59 -1.86 -13.43
CA ILE A 973 4.10 -1.93 -12.06
C ILE A 973 5.31 -1.72 -11.14
N PRO A 974 5.36 -0.69 -10.28
CA PRO A 974 6.54 -0.34 -9.49
C PRO A 974 6.68 -1.24 -8.24
N VAL A 975 6.42 -2.54 -8.43
CA VAL A 975 6.64 -3.55 -7.40
C VAL A 975 8.13 -3.76 -7.24
N ARG A 976 8.57 -4.03 -6.02
CA ARG A 976 9.97 -4.35 -5.78
C ARG A 976 10.31 -5.79 -6.19
N GLY A 977 11.26 -5.92 -7.12
CA GLY A 977 11.86 -7.18 -7.56
C GLY A 977 11.14 -7.89 -8.72
N ASP A 978 11.90 -8.69 -9.46
CA ASP A 978 11.43 -9.45 -10.62
C ASP A 978 10.80 -10.78 -10.20
N SER A 979 9.48 -10.79 -9.97
CA SER A 979 8.73 -12.02 -9.74
C SER A 979 7.60 -12.24 -10.77
N PRO A 980 7.46 -13.44 -11.35
CA PRO A 980 6.35 -13.75 -12.28
C PRO A 980 4.99 -13.78 -11.57
N ILE A 981 4.99 -13.82 -10.22
CA ILE A 981 3.79 -13.82 -9.38
C ILE A 981 2.97 -12.55 -9.64
N TRP A 982 3.61 -11.41 -9.91
CA TRP A 982 2.92 -10.14 -10.18
C TRP A 982 2.04 -10.22 -11.43
N MET A 983 2.52 -10.84 -12.50
CA MET A 983 1.73 -11.06 -13.72
C MET A 983 0.64 -12.12 -13.51
N LEU A 984 0.95 -13.25 -12.88
CA LEU A 984 -0.03 -14.32 -12.60
C LEU A 984 -1.17 -13.86 -11.69
N SER A 985 -0.85 -13.01 -10.71
CA SER A 985 -1.78 -12.31 -9.81
C SER A 985 -2.85 -11.50 -10.56
N TRP A 986 -2.55 -11.06 -11.78
CA TRP A 986 -3.49 -10.35 -12.64
C TRP A 986 -4.26 -11.28 -13.56
N LEU A 987 -3.55 -12.17 -14.25
CA LEU A 987 -4.10 -13.01 -15.29
C LEU A 987 -5.07 -14.07 -14.76
N LEU A 988 -4.69 -14.80 -13.71
CA LEU A 988 -5.50 -15.94 -13.22
C LEU A 988 -6.86 -15.50 -12.64
N PRO A 989 -6.95 -14.46 -11.78
CA PRO A 989 -8.22 -14.00 -11.25
C PRO A 989 -9.12 -13.40 -12.32
N THR A 990 -8.57 -12.65 -13.27
CA THR A 990 -9.37 -12.07 -14.37
C THR A 990 -9.95 -13.18 -15.25
N LEU A 991 -9.17 -14.17 -15.66
CA LEU A 991 -9.67 -15.32 -16.43
C LEU A 991 -10.72 -16.13 -15.66
N ALA A 992 -10.47 -16.44 -14.38
CA ALA A 992 -11.41 -17.20 -13.55
C ALA A 992 -12.73 -16.42 -13.33
N PHE A 993 -12.65 -15.12 -13.06
CA PHE A 993 -13.80 -14.24 -12.90
C PHE A 993 -14.63 -14.13 -14.18
N GLN A 994 -13.99 -13.85 -15.32
CA GLN A 994 -14.71 -13.73 -16.59
C GLN A 994 -15.36 -15.05 -17.01
N LEU A 995 -14.67 -16.18 -16.79
CA LEU A 995 -15.24 -17.50 -17.03
C LEU A 995 -16.51 -17.73 -16.19
N LEU A 996 -16.49 -17.34 -14.91
CA LEU A 996 -17.67 -17.40 -14.04
C LEU A 996 -18.79 -16.49 -14.54
N VAL A 997 -18.49 -15.24 -14.93
CA VAL A 997 -19.47 -14.29 -15.48
C VAL A 997 -20.16 -14.90 -16.70
N PHE A 998 -19.39 -15.35 -17.69
CA PHE A 998 -19.96 -15.91 -18.92
C PHE A 998 -20.68 -17.24 -18.69
N TRP A 999 -20.25 -18.04 -17.70
CA TRP A 999 -20.98 -19.23 -17.29
C TRP A 999 -22.39 -18.90 -16.79
N VAL A 1000 -22.52 -17.86 -15.96
CA VAL A 1000 -23.82 -17.43 -15.41
C VAL A 1000 -24.66 -16.75 -16.48
N VAL A 1001 -24.07 -15.88 -17.29
CA VAL A 1001 -24.75 -15.22 -18.42
C VAL A 1001 -25.27 -16.26 -19.42
N ASP A 1002 -24.51 -17.32 -19.68
CA ASP A 1002 -24.97 -18.43 -20.52
C ASP A 1002 -26.20 -19.13 -19.94
N ALA A 1003 -26.20 -19.41 -18.63
CA ALA A 1003 -27.34 -20.00 -17.94
C ALA A 1003 -28.61 -19.13 -18.08
N ASN A 1004 -28.46 -17.81 -17.89
CA ASN A 1004 -29.54 -16.84 -18.05
C ASN A 1004 -30.03 -16.76 -19.50
N ARG A 1005 -29.12 -16.70 -20.48
CA ARG A 1005 -29.47 -16.62 -21.91
C ARG A 1005 -30.17 -17.88 -22.41
N LEU A 1006 -29.66 -19.06 -22.04
CA LEU A 1006 -30.28 -20.35 -22.38
C LEU A 1006 -31.70 -20.43 -21.81
N LEU A 1007 -31.89 -19.98 -20.57
CA LEU A 1007 -33.21 -19.95 -19.94
C LEU A 1007 -34.14 -18.91 -20.57
N THR A 1008 -33.61 -17.73 -20.93
CA THR A 1008 -34.38 -16.68 -21.63
C THR A 1008 -34.91 -17.18 -22.98
N ARG A 1009 -34.08 -17.90 -23.75
CA ARG A 1009 -34.51 -18.56 -25.00
C ARG A 1009 -35.57 -19.62 -24.75
N PHE A 1010 -35.38 -20.44 -23.71
CA PHE A 1010 -36.35 -21.45 -23.31
C PHE A 1010 -37.72 -20.83 -22.98
N ILE A 1011 -37.75 -19.77 -22.16
CA ILE A 1011 -38.99 -19.06 -21.79
C ILE A 1011 -39.68 -18.48 -23.03
N ARG A 1012 -38.93 -17.84 -23.93
CA ARG A 1012 -39.49 -17.24 -25.15
C ARG A 1012 -40.17 -18.30 -26.01
N HIS A 1013 -39.49 -19.42 -26.28
CA HIS A 1013 -40.05 -20.50 -27.09
C HIS A 1013 -41.19 -21.26 -26.42
N LEU A 1014 -41.18 -21.39 -25.09
CA LEU A 1014 -42.28 -21.97 -24.34
C LEU A 1014 -43.52 -21.06 -24.39
N SER A 1015 -43.35 -19.74 -24.29
CA SER A 1015 -44.47 -18.78 -24.32
C SER A 1015 -45.15 -18.62 -25.69
N MET A 1016 -44.37 -18.78 -26.78
CA MET A 1016 -44.83 -18.58 -28.17
C MET A 1016 -45.51 -19.81 -28.78
N ASN A 1017 -45.22 -21.01 -28.28
CA ASN A 1017 -45.70 -22.28 -28.84
C ASN A 1017 -46.65 -22.98 -27.86
N TYR A 1018 -47.48 -23.89 -28.34
CA TYR A 1018 -48.36 -24.69 -27.47
C TYR A 1018 -47.63 -25.94 -26.97
N ALA A 1019 -47.44 -26.04 -25.64
CA ALA A 1019 -46.65 -27.06 -24.98
C ALA A 1019 -47.48 -28.30 -24.56
N VAL A 1020 -47.22 -29.45 -25.18
CA VAL A 1020 -47.91 -30.71 -24.84
C VAL A 1020 -47.14 -31.52 -23.80
N TRP A 1021 -47.79 -31.77 -22.66
CA TRP A 1021 -47.22 -32.48 -21.51
C TRP A 1021 -47.36 -34.02 -21.58
N PRO A 1022 -46.53 -34.79 -20.82
CA PRO A 1022 -46.53 -36.26 -20.82
C PRO A 1022 -47.88 -36.87 -20.42
N ARG A 1023 -48.13 -38.13 -20.84
CA ARG A 1023 -49.39 -38.82 -20.53
C ARG A 1023 -49.67 -38.91 -19.03
N ALA A 1024 -48.66 -39.23 -18.22
CA ALA A 1024 -48.82 -39.37 -16.77
C ALA A 1024 -49.38 -38.10 -16.10
N LEU A 1025 -48.86 -36.92 -16.46
CA LEU A 1025 -49.33 -35.64 -15.95
C LEU A 1025 -50.75 -35.32 -16.44
N ARG A 1026 -51.11 -35.72 -17.66
CA ARG A 1026 -52.48 -35.55 -18.19
C ARG A 1026 -53.52 -36.39 -17.46
N TRP A 1027 -53.17 -37.59 -16.99
CA TRP A 1027 -54.05 -38.38 -16.14
C TRP A 1027 -54.29 -37.70 -14.79
N GLU A 1028 -53.27 -37.05 -14.24
CA GLU A 1028 -53.39 -36.24 -13.03
C GLU A 1028 -54.26 -34.99 -13.26
N HIS A 1029 -54.09 -34.30 -14.40
CA HIS A 1029 -54.96 -33.19 -14.81
C HIS A 1029 -56.42 -33.64 -14.95
N GLN A 1030 -56.68 -34.81 -15.54
CA GLN A 1030 -58.04 -35.33 -15.66
C GLN A 1030 -58.66 -35.61 -14.28
N ARG A 1031 -57.88 -36.10 -13.30
CA ARG A 1031 -58.36 -36.30 -11.93
C ARG A 1031 -58.68 -34.99 -11.20
N VAL A 1032 -57.88 -33.94 -11.40
CA VAL A 1032 -58.03 -32.67 -10.67
C VAL A 1032 -59.03 -31.72 -11.34
N PHE A 1033 -58.96 -31.59 -12.66
CA PHE A 1033 -59.73 -30.61 -13.42
C PHE A 1033 -60.93 -31.22 -14.16
N GLY A 1034 -61.00 -32.54 -14.31
CA GLY A 1034 -62.06 -33.24 -15.05
C GLY A 1034 -61.82 -33.32 -16.55
N VAL A 1035 -60.78 -32.64 -17.07
CA VAL A 1035 -60.43 -32.60 -18.50
C VAL A 1035 -58.94 -32.96 -18.66
N PRO A 1036 -58.59 -33.91 -19.55
CA PRO A 1036 -57.20 -34.33 -19.75
C PRO A 1036 -56.33 -33.37 -20.56
N LEU A 1037 -56.94 -32.46 -21.33
CA LEU A 1037 -56.24 -31.52 -22.21
C LEU A 1037 -56.99 -30.17 -22.22
N HIS A 1038 -56.33 -29.10 -21.78
CA HIS A 1038 -56.91 -27.75 -21.81
C HIS A 1038 -55.80 -26.68 -21.90
N PRO A 1039 -55.83 -25.76 -22.88
CA PRO A 1039 -54.77 -24.77 -23.09
C PRO A 1039 -54.40 -23.95 -21.85
N CYS A 1040 -55.39 -23.47 -21.09
CA CYS A 1040 -55.15 -22.70 -19.86
C CYS A 1040 -54.47 -23.48 -18.72
N ILE A 1041 -54.66 -24.80 -18.64
CA ILE A 1041 -54.01 -25.64 -17.62
C ILE A 1041 -52.54 -25.86 -18.00
N ASP A 1042 -52.27 -26.06 -19.30
CA ASP A 1042 -50.92 -26.19 -19.82
C ASP A 1042 -50.13 -24.88 -19.68
N ASP A 1043 -50.76 -23.72 -19.94
CA ASP A 1043 -50.18 -22.38 -19.70
C ASP A 1043 -49.82 -22.16 -18.21
N TRP A 1044 -50.66 -22.64 -17.28
CA TRP A 1044 -50.35 -22.61 -15.84
C TRP A 1044 -49.13 -23.47 -15.49
N MET A 1045 -49.02 -24.67 -16.07
CA MET A 1045 -47.86 -25.53 -15.89
C MET A 1045 -46.59 -24.94 -16.47
N ASP A 1046 -46.69 -24.26 -17.63
CA ASP A 1046 -45.58 -23.52 -18.21
C ASP A 1046 -45.09 -22.41 -17.27
N MET A 1047 -45.99 -21.64 -16.66
CA MET A 1047 -45.62 -20.61 -15.68
C MET A 1047 -44.96 -21.21 -14.42
N GLN A 1048 -45.45 -22.33 -13.92
CA GLN A 1048 -44.86 -23.02 -12.76
C GLN A 1048 -43.48 -23.61 -13.07
N LEU A 1049 -43.28 -24.14 -14.28
CA LEU A 1049 -41.98 -24.59 -14.75
C LEU A 1049 -40.98 -23.42 -14.83
N ILE A 1050 -41.41 -22.30 -15.43
CA ILE A 1050 -40.60 -21.08 -15.52
C ILE A 1050 -40.22 -20.59 -14.13
N ALA A 1051 -41.17 -20.50 -13.20
CA ALA A 1051 -40.93 -20.07 -11.83
C ALA A 1051 -39.91 -20.96 -11.10
N LYS A 1052 -40.09 -22.29 -11.10
CA LYS A 1052 -39.17 -23.23 -10.45
C LYS A 1052 -37.76 -23.21 -11.05
N ARG A 1053 -37.64 -23.04 -12.38
CA ARG A 1053 -36.35 -23.02 -13.05
C ARG A 1053 -35.63 -21.67 -12.86
N THR A 1054 -36.35 -20.56 -12.97
CA THR A 1054 -35.79 -19.21 -12.77
C THR A 1054 -35.36 -18.97 -11.33
N ALA A 1055 -36.03 -19.55 -10.33
CA ALA A 1055 -35.66 -19.42 -8.91
C ALA A 1055 -34.26 -19.95 -8.56
N THR A 1056 -33.77 -20.95 -9.29
CA THR A 1056 -32.41 -21.48 -9.07
C THR A 1056 -31.36 -20.79 -9.93
N VAL A 1057 -31.72 -20.40 -11.15
CA VAL A 1057 -30.82 -19.72 -12.09
C VAL A 1057 -30.54 -18.27 -11.66
N SER A 1058 -31.55 -17.52 -11.21
CA SER A 1058 -31.40 -16.13 -10.72
C SER A 1058 -30.40 -16.02 -9.57
N ARG A 1059 -30.39 -17.00 -8.65
CA ARG A 1059 -29.44 -17.07 -7.52
C ARG A 1059 -27.97 -17.22 -7.95
N LEU A 1060 -27.68 -17.64 -9.19
CA LEU A 1060 -26.30 -17.79 -9.66
C LEU A 1060 -25.61 -16.44 -9.90
N ILE A 1061 -26.38 -15.36 -10.12
CA ILE A 1061 -25.85 -14.01 -10.40
C ILE A 1061 -25.06 -13.46 -9.21
N TYR A 1062 -25.38 -13.89 -7.98
CA TYR A 1062 -24.72 -13.42 -6.76
C TYR A 1062 -23.25 -13.79 -6.64
N ALA A 1063 -22.82 -14.91 -7.24
CA ALA A 1063 -21.43 -15.32 -7.16
C ALA A 1063 -20.49 -14.39 -7.94
N PRO A 1064 -20.73 -14.10 -9.25
CA PRO A 1064 -19.94 -13.11 -9.96
C PRO A 1064 -19.99 -11.72 -9.33
N THR A 1065 -21.13 -11.25 -8.80
CA THR A 1065 -21.19 -9.91 -8.19
C THR A 1065 -20.32 -9.81 -6.94
N LEU A 1066 -20.31 -10.84 -6.10
CA LEU A 1066 -19.40 -10.93 -4.96
C LEU A 1066 -17.93 -10.92 -5.39
N VAL A 1067 -17.57 -11.75 -6.39
CA VAL A 1067 -16.18 -11.79 -6.89
C VAL A 1067 -15.78 -10.42 -7.46
N MET A 1068 -16.69 -9.73 -8.16
CA MET A 1068 -16.47 -8.37 -8.65
C MET A 1068 -16.20 -7.39 -7.50
N LEU A 1069 -16.96 -7.45 -6.41
CA LEU A 1069 -16.73 -6.63 -5.22
C LEU A 1069 -15.36 -6.90 -4.58
N ILE A 1070 -14.93 -8.17 -4.49
CA ILE A 1070 -13.60 -8.53 -3.98
C ILE A 1070 -12.51 -7.99 -4.91
N MET A 1071 -12.69 -8.09 -6.24
CA MET A 1071 -11.74 -7.54 -7.21
C MET A 1071 -11.62 -6.02 -7.11
N ILE A 1072 -12.73 -5.31 -6.89
CA ILE A 1072 -12.75 -3.86 -6.64
C ILE A 1072 -12.07 -3.54 -5.30
N ALA A 1073 -12.38 -4.27 -4.23
CA ALA A 1073 -11.75 -4.11 -2.92
C ALA A 1073 -10.23 -4.39 -2.95
N SER A 1074 -9.76 -5.30 -3.81
CA SER A 1074 -8.34 -5.56 -4.05
C SER A 1074 -7.59 -4.38 -4.67
N ARG A 1075 -8.29 -3.32 -5.07
CA ARG A 1075 -7.72 -2.08 -5.61
C ARG A 1075 -7.83 -0.90 -4.66
N ASN A 1076 -8.17 -1.16 -3.40
CA ASN A 1076 -8.28 -0.10 -2.41
C ASN A 1076 -6.88 0.47 -2.08
N SER A 1077 -6.79 1.79 -2.03
CA SER A 1077 -5.61 2.54 -1.61
C SER A 1077 -5.13 2.19 -0.20
N VAL A 1078 -5.92 1.50 0.64
CA VAL A 1078 -5.50 1.04 1.97
C VAL A 1078 -4.36 0.02 1.92
N PHE A 1079 -4.31 -0.81 0.87
CA PHE A 1079 -3.26 -1.83 0.72
C PHE A 1079 -2.06 -1.30 -0.05
N ASP A 1080 -2.36 -0.60 -1.15
CA ASP A 1080 -1.36 0.01 -2.01
C ASP A 1080 -2.00 1.17 -2.77
N ASN A 1081 -1.36 2.34 -2.73
CA ASN A 1081 -1.88 3.58 -3.32
C ASN A 1081 -1.54 3.71 -4.81
N TRP A 1082 -1.86 2.68 -5.59
CA TRP A 1082 -1.69 2.74 -7.05
C TRP A 1082 -2.98 3.16 -7.76
N PRO A 1083 -2.90 4.16 -8.64
CA PRO A 1083 -4.04 4.55 -9.47
C PRO A 1083 -4.53 3.38 -10.34
N THR A 1084 -5.84 3.24 -10.45
CA THR A 1084 -6.46 2.24 -11.31
C THR A 1084 -6.49 2.74 -12.75
N PRO A 1085 -5.89 2.02 -13.71
CA PRO A 1085 -5.90 2.47 -15.10
C PRO A 1085 -7.34 2.46 -15.65
N PRO A 1086 -7.70 3.40 -16.54
CA PRO A 1086 -9.04 3.49 -17.12
C PRO A 1086 -9.49 2.18 -17.79
N SER A 1087 -8.57 1.44 -18.41
CA SER A 1087 -8.86 0.15 -19.06
C SER A 1087 -9.50 -0.87 -18.11
N ILE A 1088 -9.03 -0.95 -16.86
CA ILE A 1088 -9.59 -1.85 -15.83
C ILE A 1088 -10.97 -1.36 -15.38
N VAL A 1089 -11.13 -0.05 -15.17
CA VAL A 1089 -12.43 0.54 -14.78
C VAL A 1089 -13.48 0.28 -15.86
N ILE A 1090 -13.14 0.53 -17.13
CA ILE A 1090 -14.02 0.26 -18.28
C ILE A 1090 -14.35 -1.23 -18.37
N SER A 1091 -13.37 -2.12 -18.18
CA SER A 1091 -13.62 -3.57 -18.17
C SER A 1091 -14.60 -3.98 -17.07
N PHE A 1092 -14.46 -3.45 -15.84
CA PHE A 1092 -15.41 -3.74 -14.76
C PHE A 1092 -16.81 -3.18 -15.04
N LEU A 1093 -16.92 -1.96 -15.54
CA LEU A 1093 -18.20 -1.36 -15.95
C LEU A 1093 -18.88 -2.19 -17.05
N LEU A 1094 -18.13 -2.64 -18.06
CA LEU A 1094 -18.64 -3.50 -19.12
C LEU A 1094 -19.15 -4.84 -18.56
N THR A 1095 -18.41 -5.47 -17.64
CA THR A 1095 -18.89 -6.71 -17.00
C THR A 1095 -20.15 -6.50 -16.17
N ALA A 1096 -20.23 -5.40 -15.41
CA ALA A 1096 -21.41 -5.06 -14.62
C ALA A 1096 -22.63 -4.86 -15.52
N LEU A 1097 -22.45 -4.16 -16.65
CA LEU A 1097 -23.50 -3.97 -17.66
C LEU A 1097 -23.95 -5.31 -18.27
N ILE A 1098 -23.02 -6.21 -18.61
CA ILE A 1098 -23.36 -7.54 -19.15
C ILE A 1098 -24.18 -8.35 -18.14
N LEU A 1099 -23.79 -8.35 -16.86
CA LEU A 1099 -24.53 -9.03 -15.79
C LEU A 1099 -25.93 -8.44 -15.64
N LEU A 1100 -26.04 -7.11 -15.58
CA LEU A 1100 -27.30 -6.37 -15.46
C LEU A 1100 -28.24 -6.69 -16.63
N VAL A 1101 -27.78 -6.56 -17.87
CA VAL A 1101 -28.57 -6.87 -19.07
C VAL A 1101 -29.00 -8.33 -19.08
N SER A 1102 -28.14 -9.26 -18.66
CA SER A 1102 -28.52 -10.68 -18.57
C SER A 1102 -29.64 -10.93 -17.57
N ALA A 1103 -29.59 -10.27 -16.40
CA ALA A 1103 -30.59 -10.38 -15.34
C ALA A 1103 -31.94 -9.78 -15.78
N LEU A 1104 -31.90 -8.56 -16.34
CA LEU A 1104 -33.09 -7.88 -16.86
C LEU A 1104 -33.72 -8.64 -18.03
N SER A 1105 -32.91 -9.22 -18.93
CA SER A 1105 -33.44 -9.99 -20.06
C SER A 1105 -34.21 -11.24 -19.62
N LEU A 1106 -33.76 -11.91 -18.57
CA LEU A 1106 -34.43 -13.08 -18.00
C LEU A 1106 -35.77 -12.69 -17.38
N ARG A 1107 -35.78 -11.59 -16.61
CA ARG A 1107 -36.99 -11.05 -15.97
C ARG A 1107 -38.00 -10.59 -17.00
N HIS A 1108 -37.56 -9.81 -17.98
CA HIS A 1108 -38.42 -9.33 -19.06
C HIS A 1108 -39.05 -10.49 -19.84
N ALA A 1109 -38.31 -11.56 -20.14
CA ALA A 1109 -38.86 -12.74 -20.80
C ALA A 1109 -39.89 -13.47 -19.93
N ALA A 1110 -39.65 -13.61 -18.63
CA ALA A 1110 -40.59 -14.23 -17.70
C ALA A 1110 -41.89 -13.40 -17.56
N GLU A 1111 -41.77 -12.10 -17.33
CA GLU A 1111 -42.93 -11.20 -17.20
C GLU A 1111 -43.74 -11.12 -18.50
N LYS A 1112 -43.07 -11.08 -19.66
CA LYS A 1112 -43.74 -11.15 -20.96
C LYS A 1112 -44.51 -12.45 -21.13
N ALA A 1113 -43.94 -13.58 -20.71
CA ALA A 1113 -44.61 -14.88 -20.74
C ALA A 1113 -45.85 -14.91 -19.81
N ARG A 1114 -45.76 -14.30 -18.62
CA ARG A 1114 -46.90 -14.17 -17.69
C ARG A 1114 -48.00 -13.27 -18.24
N ARG A 1115 -47.67 -12.11 -18.83
CA ARG A 1115 -48.66 -11.22 -19.47
C ARG A 1115 -49.39 -11.95 -20.60
N ALA A 1116 -48.65 -12.68 -21.44
CA ALA A 1116 -49.23 -13.48 -22.51
C ALA A 1116 -50.16 -14.58 -21.96
N ALA A 1117 -49.74 -15.34 -20.94
CA ALA A 1117 -50.57 -16.39 -20.34
C ALA A 1117 -51.85 -15.84 -19.70
N LEU A 1118 -51.79 -14.69 -19.01
CA LEU A 1118 -52.97 -14.06 -18.41
C LEU A 1118 -53.94 -13.53 -19.47
N GLN A 1119 -53.45 -12.88 -20.53
CA GLN A 1119 -54.29 -12.43 -21.65
C GLN A 1119 -55.05 -13.60 -22.29
N ARG A 1120 -54.40 -14.76 -22.43
CA ARG A 1120 -55.03 -15.97 -22.98
C ARG A 1120 -56.08 -16.56 -22.05
N LEU A 1121 -55.78 -16.60 -20.76
CA LEU A 1121 -56.73 -17.05 -19.75
C LEU A 1121 -57.96 -16.14 -19.71
N ASP A 1122 -57.77 -14.83 -19.84
CA ASP A 1122 -58.85 -13.83 -19.86
C ASP A 1122 -59.74 -14.02 -21.10
N ASN A 1123 -59.15 -14.26 -22.28
CA ASN A 1123 -59.91 -14.56 -23.49
C ASN A 1123 -60.74 -15.85 -23.35
N HIS A 1124 -60.18 -16.93 -22.78
CA HIS A 1124 -60.92 -18.17 -22.57
C HIS A 1124 -62.02 -18.04 -21.49
N LEU A 1125 -61.81 -17.22 -20.46
CA LEU A 1125 -62.83 -16.92 -19.45
C LEU A 1125 -64.02 -16.14 -20.03
N LEU A 1126 -63.81 -15.37 -21.10
CA LEU A 1126 -64.90 -14.69 -21.82
C LEU A 1126 -65.70 -15.65 -22.71
N GLU A 1127 -65.06 -16.71 -23.24
CA GLU A 1127 -65.69 -17.72 -24.10
C GLU A 1127 -66.44 -18.82 -23.32
N THR A 1128 -66.13 -19.02 -22.03
CA THR A 1128 -66.74 -20.09 -21.21
C THR A 1128 -67.93 -19.58 -20.38
N PRO A 1129 -69.10 -20.27 -20.41
CA PRO A 1129 -70.27 -19.87 -19.63
C PRO A 1129 -70.09 -20.12 -18.12
N ASP A 1130 -70.55 -19.16 -17.30
CA ASP A 1130 -70.38 -19.11 -15.83
C ASP A 1130 -70.87 -20.36 -15.08
N ASN A 1131 -71.82 -21.12 -15.64
CA ASN A 1131 -72.41 -22.32 -15.01
C ASN A 1131 -71.53 -23.57 -15.08
N THR A 1132 -70.37 -23.53 -15.73
CA THR A 1132 -69.49 -24.70 -15.84
C THR A 1132 -68.59 -24.87 -14.60
N PRO A 1133 -68.42 -26.09 -14.06
CA PRO A 1133 -67.50 -26.36 -12.94
C PRO A 1133 -66.02 -26.10 -13.27
N LEU A 1134 -65.70 -25.86 -14.54
CA LEU A 1134 -64.38 -25.49 -15.05
C LEU A 1134 -64.10 -23.98 -14.88
N TYR A 1135 -65.13 -23.12 -14.96
CA TYR A 1135 -64.99 -21.67 -14.86
C TYR A 1135 -64.39 -21.24 -13.51
N SER A 1136 -64.89 -21.79 -12.40
CA SER A 1136 -64.37 -21.51 -11.05
C SER A 1136 -62.90 -21.94 -10.89
N LYS A 1137 -62.51 -23.05 -11.52
CA LYS A 1137 -61.12 -23.55 -11.51
C LYS A 1137 -60.19 -22.66 -12.36
N LEU A 1138 -60.65 -22.16 -13.51
CA LEU A 1138 -59.89 -21.23 -14.35
C LEU A 1138 -59.67 -19.88 -13.66
N LYS A 1139 -60.68 -19.35 -12.95
CA LYS A 1139 -60.55 -18.15 -12.13
C LYS A 1139 -59.49 -18.30 -11.03
N LEU A 1140 -59.44 -19.46 -10.38
CA LEU A 1140 -58.42 -19.78 -9.37
C LEU A 1140 -57.02 -19.91 -9.98
N ILE A 1141 -56.90 -20.50 -11.19
CA ILE A 1141 -55.64 -20.55 -11.94
C ILE A 1141 -55.14 -19.13 -12.26
N ARG A 1142 -56.02 -18.23 -12.73
CA ARG A 1142 -55.71 -16.82 -13.00
C ARG A 1142 -55.10 -16.15 -11.77
N GLU A 1143 -55.77 -16.30 -10.63
CA GLU A 1143 -55.35 -15.70 -9.36
C GLU A 1143 -54.00 -16.26 -8.89
N ARG A 1144 -53.77 -17.57 -9.06
CA ARG A 1144 -52.47 -18.19 -8.75
C ARG A 1144 -51.34 -17.73 -9.67
N ILE A 1145 -51.58 -17.56 -10.96
CA ILE A 1145 -50.57 -17.00 -11.89
C ILE A 1145 -50.30 -15.53 -11.52
N ASN A 1146 -51.32 -14.78 -11.12
CA ASN A 1146 -51.16 -13.38 -10.74
C ASN A 1146 -50.48 -13.18 -9.37
N THR A 1147 -50.63 -14.12 -8.44
CA THR A 1147 -49.97 -14.07 -7.13
C THR A 1147 -48.61 -14.79 -7.11
N LEU A 1148 -48.19 -15.37 -8.24
CA LEU A 1148 -46.92 -16.08 -8.35
C LEU A 1148 -45.74 -15.12 -8.14
N SER A 1149 -45.01 -15.29 -7.03
CA SER A 1149 -43.86 -14.46 -6.61
C SER A 1149 -42.55 -15.25 -6.56
N THR A 1150 -42.48 -16.41 -7.21
CA THR A 1150 -41.32 -17.30 -7.16
C THR A 1150 -40.38 -17.08 -8.34
N GLY A 1151 -39.06 -17.09 -8.08
CA GLY A 1151 -38.02 -16.92 -9.09
C GLY A 1151 -38.07 -15.57 -9.77
N ALA A 1152 -38.05 -15.53 -11.11
CA ALA A 1152 -38.04 -14.27 -11.85
C ALA A 1152 -39.31 -13.39 -11.65
N PHE A 1153 -40.35 -13.92 -10.99
CA PHE A 1153 -41.59 -13.19 -10.68
C PHE A 1153 -41.57 -12.50 -9.30
N SER A 1154 -40.52 -12.65 -8.49
CA SER A 1154 -40.36 -11.99 -7.18
C SER A 1154 -40.06 -10.49 -7.30
N ARG A 1155 -40.32 -9.72 -6.23
CA ARG A 1155 -39.80 -8.33 -6.12
C ARG A 1155 -38.34 -8.36 -5.67
N TYR A 1156 -37.50 -7.49 -6.22
CA TYR A 1156 -36.07 -7.42 -5.84
C TYR A 1156 -35.85 -7.17 -4.34
N SER A 1157 -36.73 -6.40 -3.70
CA SER A 1157 -36.70 -6.11 -2.26
C SER A 1157 -36.99 -7.33 -1.37
N GLU A 1158 -37.66 -8.35 -1.90
CA GLU A 1158 -38.02 -9.56 -1.18
C GLU A 1158 -36.88 -10.60 -1.18
N GLU A 1159 -35.86 -10.42 -2.02
CA GLU A 1159 -34.70 -11.30 -2.01
C GLU A 1159 -33.73 -10.92 -0.88
N PRO A 1160 -33.40 -11.86 0.04
CA PRO A 1160 -32.67 -11.55 1.27
C PRO A 1160 -31.26 -11.02 1.03
N LEU A 1161 -30.64 -11.39 -0.09
CA LEU A 1161 -29.28 -10.98 -0.45
C LEU A 1161 -29.25 -9.56 -1.01
N VAL A 1162 -30.23 -9.19 -1.86
CA VAL A 1162 -30.42 -7.81 -2.31
C VAL A 1162 -30.73 -6.93 -1.11
N ARG A 1163 -31.62 -7.35 -0.22
CA ARG A 1163 -31.94 -6.60 1.01
C ARG A 1163 -30.69 -6.35 1.88
N ALA A 1164 -29.80 -7.33 2.03
CA ALA A 1164 -28.56 -7.18 2.78
C ALA A 1164 -27.53 -6.29 2.07
N LEU A 1165 -27.39 -6.41 0.74
CA LEU A 1165 -26.52 -5.55 -0.04
C LEU A 1165 -27.01 -4.09 0.00
N LEU A 1166 -28.31 -3.88 -0.11
CA LEU A 1166 -28.96 -2.57 0.04
C LEU A 1166 -28.76 -1.98 1.43
N LEU A 1167 -28.88 -2.80 2.49
CA LEU A 1167 -28.58 -2.37 3.86
C LEU A 1167 -27.12 -1.97 4.07
N SER A 1168 -26.19 -2.56 3.32
CA SER A 1168 -24.77 -2.22 3.36
C SER A 1168 -24.38 -1.00 2.50
N LEU A 1169 -25.19 -0.67 1.48
CA LEU A 1169 -24.99 0.44 0.54
C LEU A 1169 -25.75 1.73 0.93
N THR A 1170 -26.43 1.76 2.08
CA THR A 1170 -27.17 2.92 2.62
C THR A 1170 -26.30 4.13 2.98
N GLY A 1171 -24.98 4.09 2.76
CA GLY A 1171 -24.16 5.30 2.71
C GLY A 1171 -24.46 6.13 1.46
N VAL A 1172 -25.21 7.22 1.61
CA VAL A 1172 -25.54 8.37 0.72
C VAL A 1172 -25.91 8.09 -0.75
N GLY A 1173 -25.35 7.11 -1.45
CA GLY A 1173 -25.63 6.79 -2.86
C GLY A 1173 -26.59 5.59 -3.10
N GLY A 1174 -26.78 4.70 -2.12
CA GLY A 1174 -27.59 3.48 -2.32
C GLY A 1174 -29.10 3.71 -2.44
N SER A 1175 -29.66 4.74 -1.80
CA SER A 1175 -31.10 5.06 -1.87
C SER A 1175 -31.53 5.48 -3.28
N LEU A 1176 -30.69 6.26 -3.98
CA LEU A 1176 -30.96 6.71 -5.35
C LEU A 1176 -31.01 5.56 -6.36
N ILE A 1177 -30.18 4.53 -6.17
CA ILE A 1177 -30.18 3.32 -7.01
C ILE A 1177 -31.42 2.45 -6.74
N VAL A 1178 -31.87 2.40 -5.49
CA VAL A 1178 -33.12 1.71 -5.10
C VAL A 1178 -34.32 2.37 -5.72
N ASP A 1179 -34.39 3.69 -5.68
CA ASP A 1179 -35.47 4.44 -6.31
C ASP A 1179 -35.42 4.23 -7.83
N ALA A 1180 -34.26 4.33 -8.48
CA ALA A 1180 -34.13 4.06 -9.92
C ALA A 1180 -34.54 2.63 -10.32
N LEU A 1181 -34.19 1.61 -9.54
CA LEU A 1181 -34.56 0.21 -9.81
C LEU A 1181 -36.04 -0.10 -9.51
N ASN A 1182 -36.62 0.55 -8.50
CA ASN A 1182 -38.05 0.45 -8.23
C ASN A 1182 -38.89 1.21 -9.27
N TYR A 1183 -38.38 2.33 -9.80
CA TYR A 1183 -39.00 3.08 -10.89
C TYR A 1183 -38.82 2.41 -12.27
N ALA A 1184 -37.83 1.53 -12.46
CA ALA A 1184 -37.66 0.75 -13.70
C ALA A 1184 -38.74 -0.32 -13.93
N LYS A 1185 -39.90 -0.20 -13.27
CA LYS A 1185 -41.08 -1.06 -13.42
C LYS A 1185 -42.07 -0.56 -14.50
N PHE A 1186 -41.62 0.31 -15.41
CA PHE A 1186 -42.37 0.77 -16.58
C PHE A 1186 -42.00 -0.04 -17.82
#